data_AF-A0A497NXV6-F1
#
_entry.id   AF-A0A497NXV6-F1
#
_cell.length_a   1.000
_cell.length_b   1.000
_cell.length_c   1.000
_cell.angle_alpha   90.00
_cell.angle_beta   90.00
_cell.angle_gamma   90.00
#
_symmetry.space_group_name_H-M   'P 1'
#
loop_
_entity.id
_entity.type
_entity.pdbx_description
1 polymer ?
#
loop_
_entity_poly.entity_id
_entity_poly.type
_entity_poly.pdbx_seq_one_letter_code
_entity_poly.pdbx_strand_id
1 'polypeptide(L)'
;MNCRGQFSLIAALLVAVVLIGTVIITYSVIRNSPVREQAQILSAIDETNFALKQILGFTVGYYGSVLQVTGNTSYAKELSIKYFQSGLVNIANMHPEWGTSFNLSNIDLSTYWYTNDSWSTGKLAINYSLTGLGLYGITYETSCKLAVQVKETTDNHVQLNITKDEKEHLINLGKQNFKFYRYIYENSTWKTVSPINDTSIKSFPDGTYLINMSDPALSGIDPYSYVVQVEDQRGIVVIASSFSRYTCTLNWNNTLYAPLRNATDATMVVELLQNGTMRWLGQNLNLTTQAKPIPPIPVKAIRVNQTINGINQEVPFQIEDWASDYKIPLGLTNNASVFNSRTMLVFLVNPNVSKVTIWWNGSDTATQTPYATTNRYFQDDVSNPFNAVLKNRYLTLNVIVDLYEKIFKVKSTVRTSTSTAELMRINGLIYCDTPPAYVISNGVVRDIVQYEPEWLQSWGTTKVNNTYSQIVLTLPANATYYTYAIRTIFINSVQNRILTDLCPIRLAVSIGQPLTENGTASGYPMVLNVTGLFYNFSASCWQHHWSQLTSASGTKGAGIMFTDETNKMLYYFDKIAGANTGTLNVSSTAIEFLPVSSRAQVTNFVDALDITWYGAVVTFDGTTPIYKQDNSGLWIIAEHPPVITVTTES
;
A
#
# COMPACT_ATOMS: atom_id res chain seq x y z
N MET A 1 17.87 112.54 6.67
CA MET A 1 18.08 111.08 6.79
C MET A 1 17.08 110.34 5.91
N ASN A 2 17.58 109.78 4.81
CA ASN A 2 17.16 108.57 4.07
C ASN A 2 15.69 108.27 3.68
N CYS A 3 15.11 109.05 2.75
CA CYS A 3 13.81 108.73 2.11
C CYS A 3 13.86 107.56 1.09
N ARG A 4 15.03 107.00 0.78
CA ARG A 4 15.17 105.79 -0.08
C ARG A 4 15.11 104.47 0.71
N GLY A 5 15.48 104.49 1.98
CA GLY A 5 15.44 103.30 2.85
C GLY A 5 14.02 102.83 3.17
N GLN A 6 13.08 103.76 3.35
CA GLN A 6 11.68 103.44 3.68
C GLN A 6 10.92 102.79 2.51
N PHE A 7 11.16 103.22 1.27
CA PHE A 7 10.54 102.60 0.08
C PHE A 7 11.04 101.17 -0.16
N SER A 8 12.33 100.90 0.03
CA SER A 8 12.87 99.53 -0.07
C SER A 8 12.36 98.62 1.04
N LEU A 9 12.15 99.15 2.25
CA LEU A 9 11.61 98.38 3.37
C LEU A 9 10.13 98.04 3.18
N ILE A 10 9.34 98.98 2.65
CA ILE A 10 7.93 98.75 2.29
C ILE A 10 7.83 97.76 1.12
N ALA A 11 8.68 97.89 0.10
CA ALA A 11 8.71 96.95 -1.03
C ALA A 11 9.13 95.54 -0.59
N ALA A 12 10.12 95.41 0.29
CA ALA A 12 10.55 94.13 0.85
C ALA A 12 9.46 93.48 1.72
N LEU A 13 8.75 94.26 2.53
CA LEU A 13 7.60 93.80 3.31
C LEU A 13 6.45 93.36 2.40
N LEU A 14 6.17 94.10 1.32
CA LEU A 14 5.12 93.74 0.37
C LEU A 14 5.44 92.43 -0.36
N VAL A 15 6.70 92.27 -0.80
CA VAL A 15 7.19 91.03 -1.43
C VAL A 15 7.14 89.86 -0.46
N ALA A 16 7.49 90.06 0.81
CA ALA A 16 7.40 89.02 1.83
C ALA A 16 5.94 88.61 2.10
N VAL A 17 5.01 89.57 2.17
CA VAL A 17 3.57 89.29 2.34
C VAL A 17 3.01 88.55 1.13
N VAL A 18 3.41 88.91 -0.09
CA VAL A 18 3.01 88.20 -1.32
C VAL A 18 3.60 86.79 -1.36
N LEU A 19 4.86 86.60 -0.96
CA LEU A 19 5.49 85.27 -0.90
C LEU A 19 4.81 84.36 0.14
N ILE A 20 4.56 84.88 1.35
CA ILE A 20 3.87 84.14 2.41
C ILE A 20 2.42 83.83 2.00
N GLY A 21 1.72 84.80 1.40
CA GLY A 21 0.38 84.60 0.86
C GLY A 21 0.34 83.54 -0.24
N THR A 22 1.28 83.58 -1.18
CA THR A 22 1.39 82.57 -2.25
C THR A 22 1.70 81.19 -1.69
N VAL A 23 2.58 81.07 -0.68
CA VAL A 23 2.87 79.79 -0.03
C VAL A 23 1.65 79.25 0.73
N ILE A 24 0.92 80.10 1.47
CA ILE A 24 -0.28 79.70 2.21
C ILE A 24 -1.43 79.32 1.27
N ILE A 25 -1.62 80.05 0.17
CA ILE A 25 -2.62 79.75 -0.86
C ILE A 25 -2.21 78.47 -1.60
N THR A 26 -0.95 78.30 -2.00
CA THR A 26 -0.48 77.08 -2.66
C THR A 26 -0.59 75.87 -1.73
N TYR A 27 -0.24 76.01 -0.45
CA TYR A 27 -0.40 74.97 0.55
C TYR A 27 -1.88 74.67 0.84
N SER A 28 -2.76 75.69 0.87
CA SER A 28 -4.20 75.48 1.00
C SER A 28 -4.82 74.88 -0.24
N VAL A 29 -4.35 75.20 -1.45
CA VAL A 29 -4.79 74.59 -2.70
C VAL A 29 -4.29 73.15 -2.79
N ILE A 30 -3.06 72.84 -2.37
CA ILE A 30 -2.57 71.45 -2.30
C ILE A 30 -3.31 70.65 -1.23
N ARG A 31 -3.65 71.26 -0.09
CA ARG A 31 -4.34 70.59 1.04
C ARG A 31 -5.85 70.46 0.84
N ASN A 32 -6.49 71.43 0.18
CA ASN A 32 -7.95 71.50 0.01
C ASN A 32 -8.41 71.33 -1.44
N SER A 33 -7.53 71.33 -2.44
CA SER A 33 -7.85 70.66 -3.69
C SER A 33 -7.76 69.18 -3.37
N PRO A 34 -8.88 68.43 -3.39
CA PRO A 34 -8.72 67.02 -3.65
C PRO A 34 -8.01 67.03 -5.00
N VAL A 35 -6.74 66.63 -5.05
CA VAL A 35 -6.33 65.83 -6.19
C VAL A 35 -7.32 64.68 -6.11
N ARG A 36 -8.45 64.81 -6.80
CA ARG A 36 -9.30 63.68 -7.11
C ARG A 36 -8.33 62.81 -7.88
N GLU A 37 -7.71 61.85 -7.18
CA GLU A 37 -7.37 60.59 -7.78
C GLU A 37 -8.63 60.22 -8.54
N GLN A 38 -8.56 60.41 -9.85
CA GLN A 38 -9.61 60.04 -10.76
C GLN A 38 -9.88 58.59 -10.43
N ALA A 39 -11.08 58.32 -9.89
CA ALA A 39 -11.35 57.15 -9.09
C ALA A 39 -10.78 55.91 -9.79
N GLN A 40 -9.73 55.34 -9.20
CA GLN A 40 -9.04 54.12 -9.60
C GLN A 40 -9.96 52.89 -9.34
N ILE A 41 -11.27 53.05 -9.56
CA ILE A 41 -12.30 52.05 -9.32
C ILE A 41 -12.05 50.83 -10.19
N LEU A 42 -11.72 51.05 -11.47
CA LEU A 42 -11.44 49.95 -12.39
C LEU A 42 -10.16 49.20 -11.97
N SER A 43 -9.09 49.92 -11.60
CA SER A 43 -7.87 49.28 -11.13
C SER A 43 -8.07 48.57 -9.78
N ALA A 44 -8.89 49.09 -8.87
CA ALA A 44 -9.22 48.40 -7.63
C ALA A 44 -10.02 47.11 -7.85
N ILE A 45 -10.98 47.12 -8.80
CA ILE A 45 -11.70 45.91 -9.23
C ILE A 45 -10.73 44.92 -9.87
N ASP A 46 -9.90 45.37 -10.82
CA ASP A 46 -8.96 44.52 -11.55
C ASP A 46 -7.92 43.91 -10.63
N GLU A 47 -7.37 44.70 -9.70
CA GLU A 47 -6.42 44.24 -8.68
C GLU A 47 -7.06 43.24 -7.71
N THR A 48 -8.29 43.51 -7.25
CA THR A 48 -9.03 42.57 -6.39
C THR A 48 -9.31 41.27 -7.12
N ASN A 49 -9.80 41.32 -8.35
CA ASN A 49 -10.07 40.14 -9.18
C ASN A 49 -8.79 39.35 -9.46
N PHE A 50 -7.69 40.04 -9.77
CA PHE A 50 -6.38 39.42 -9.97
C PHE A 50 -5.90 38.72 -8.69
N ALA A 51 -5.96 39.39 -7.53
CA ALA A 51 -5.57 38.82 -6.25
C ALA A 51 -6.41 37.57 -5.91
N LEU A 52 -7.74 37.63 -6.13
CA LEU A 52 -8.66 36.50 -5.96
C LEU A 52 -8.29 35.30 -6.85
N LYS A 53 -7.91 35.55 -8.12
CA LYS A 53 -7.47 34.49 -9.03
C LYS A 53 -6.10 33.91 -8.60
N GLN A 54 -5.17 34.73 -8.13
CA GLN A 54 -3.87 34.26 -7.64
C GLN A 54 -4.01 33.37 -6.40
N ILE A 55 -4.77 33.81 -5.40
CA ILE A 55 -4.99 33.01 -4.19
C ILE A 55 -5.76 31.72 -4.49
N LEU A 56 -6.69 31.72 -5.45
CA LEU A 56 -7.32 30.48 -5.93
C LEU A 56 -6.27 29.52 -6.49
N GLY A 57 -5.33 30.01 -7.32
CA GLY A 57 -4.22 29.21 -7.85
C GLY A 57 -3.40 28.54 -6.75
N PHE A 58 -2.95 29.32 -5.76
CA PHE A 58 -2.24 28.78 -4.58
C PHE A 58 -3.08 27.79 -3.79
N THR A 59 -4.38 28.03 -3.65
CA THR A 59 -5.30 27.15 -2.93
C THR A 59 -5.45 25.79 -3.61
N VAL A 60 -5.51 25.76 -4.95
CA VAL A 60 -5.50 24.52 -5.74
C VAL A 60 -4.18 23.77 -5.58
N GLY A 61 -3.04 24.50 -5.59
CA GLY A 61 -1.74 23.91 -5.32
C GLY A 61 -1.63 23.30 -3.92
N TYR A 62 -2.10 24.02 -2.90
CA TYR A 62 -2.14 23.57 -1.52
C TYR A 62 -3.08 22.37 -1.32
N TYR A 63 -4.23 22.35 -2.02
CA TYR A 63 -5.11 21.19 -2.06
C TYR A 63 -4.39 19.95 -2.58
N GLY A 64 -3.68 20.08 -3.70
CA GLY A 64 -2.88 19.00 -4.27
C GLY A 64 -1.80 18.48 -3.31
N SER A 65 -1.05 19.36 -2.65
CA SER A 65 0.03 18.93 -1.75
C SER A 65 -0.48 18.17 -0.52
N VAL A 66 -1.61 18.59 0.05
CA VAL A 66 -2.26 17.87 1.16
C VAL A 66 -2.81 16.52 0.69
N LEU A 67 -3.42 16.49 -0.49
CA LEU A 67 -3.98 15.26 -1.07
C LEU A 67 -2.89 14.24 -1.43
N GLN A 68 -1.73 14.68 -1.92
CA GLN A 68 -0.60 13.80 -2.25
C GLN A 68 -0.07 13.03 -1.03
N VAL A 69 -0.08 13.67 0.14
CA VAL A 69 0.42 13.08 1.39
C VAL A 69 -0.65 12.23 2.07
N THR A 70 -1.89 12.72 2.08
CA THR A 70 -2.96 12.09 2.87
C THR A 70 -3.81 11.13 2.04
N GLY A 71 -4.19 11.49 0.82
CA GLY A 71 -5.27 10.81 0.08
C GLY A 71 -6.68 11.14 0.60
N ASN A 72 -6.80 12.02 1.61
CA ASN A 72 -8.05 12.41 2.25
C ASN A 72 -8.61 13.70 1.65
N THR A 73 -9.53 13.55 0.69
CA THR A 73 -10.21 14.64 -0.02
C THR A 73 -10.92 15.62 0.90
N SER A 74 -11.69 15.14 1.88
CA SER A 74 -12.46 16.01 2.76
C SER A 74 -11.54 16.86 3.63
N TYR A 75 -10.50 16.25 4.20
CA TYR A 75 -9.50 16.95 4.99
C TYR A 75 -8.71 17.97 4.16
N ALA A 76 -8.28 17.57 2.96
CA ALA A 76 -7.59 18.47 2.03
C ALA A 76 -8.47 19.67 1.65
N LYS A 77 -9.75 19.45 1.33
CA LYS A 77 -10.69 20.54 1.03
C LYS A 77 -10.86 21.49 2.21
N GLU A 78 -11.10 20.96 3.42
CA GLU A 78 -11.29 21.80 4.61
C GLU A 78 -10.06 22.69 4.87
N LEU A 79 -8.86 22.12 4.81
CA LEU A 79 -7.63 22.85 5.06
C LEU A 79 -7.36 23.92 3.99
N SER A 80 -7.61 23.60 2.73
CA SER A 80 -7.49 24.54 1.61
C SER A 80 -8.50 25.67 1.67
N ILE A 81 -9.75 25.40 2.08
CA ILE A 81 -10.77 26.45 2.24
C ILE A 81 -10.40 27.41 3.37
N LYS A 82 -9.90 26.90 4.51
CA LYS A 82 -9.40 27.74 5.60
C LYS A 82 -8.23 28.61 5.15
N TYR A 83 -7.31 28.06 4.36
CA TYR A 83 -6.20 28.81 3.78
C TYR A 83 -6.70 29.93 2.86
N PHE A 84 -7.64 29.64 1.96
CA PHE A 84 -8.25 30.63 1.08
C PHE A 84 -8.92 31.76 1.86
N GLN A 85 -9.73 31.42 2.87
CA GLN A 85 -10.38 32.40 3.74
C GLN A 85 -9.39 33.31 4.48
N SER A 86 -8.28 32.75 4.97
CA SER A 86 -7.21 33.54 5.59
C SER A 86 -6.61 34.55 4.61
N GLY A 87 -6.36 34.15 3.37
CA GLY A 87 -5.83 35.10 2.40
C GLY A 87 -6.85 36.10 1.86
N LEU A 88 -8.17 35.84 1.92
CA LEU A 88 -9.18 36.89 1.72
C LEU A 88 -9.02 38.03 2.72
N VAL A 89 -8.72 37.71 3.99
CA VAL A 89 -8.43 38.73 5.02
C VAL A 89 -7.20 39.54 4.64
N ASN A 90 -6.14 38.89 4.13
CA ASN A 90 -4.94 39.59 3.67
C ASN A 90 -5.22 40.51 2.48
N ILE A 91 -6.01 40.06 1.49
CA ILE A 91 -6.42 40.89 0.35
C ILE A 91 -7.19 42.13 0.84
N ALA A 92 -8.13 41.95 1.77
CA ALA A 92 -8.88 43.08 2.33
C ALA A 92 -7.98 44.08 3.08
N ASN A 93 -6.93 43.59 3.72
CA ASN A 93 -5.98 44.41 4.48
C ASN A 93 -4.88 45.07 3.63
N MET A 94 -4.71 44.68 2.35
CA MET A 94 -3.75 45.35 1.45
C MET A 94 -4.15 46.81 1.20
N HIS A 95 -5.45 47.07 1.09
CA HIS A 95 -6.04 48.39 0.89
C HIS A 95 -7.21 48.63 1.86
N PRO A 96 -6.93 48.92 3.14
CA PRO A 96 -7.97 49.17 4.13
C PRO A 96 -8.94 50.29 3.73
N GLU A 97 -8.45 51.28 2.97
CA GLU A 97 -9.21 52.41 2.46
C GLU A 97 -10.32 52.03 1.47
N TRP A 98 -10.24 50.85 0.83
CA TRP A 98 -11.29 50.39 -0.08
C TRP A 98 -12.52 49.84 0.66
N GLY A 99 -12.41 49.56 1.96
CA GLY A 99 -13.50 48.96 2.73
C GLY A 99 -13.92 47.60 2.16
N THR A 100 -12.93 46.79 1.79
CA THR A 100 -13.15 45.51 1.11
C THR A 100 -13.82 44.49 2.03
N SER A 101 -14.92 43.90 1.57
CA SER A 101 -15.60 42.81 2.25
C SER A 101 -15.91 41.69 1.28
N PHE A 102 -15.75 40.44 1.73
CA PHE A 102 -15.91 39.24 0.92
C PHE A 102 -17.02 38.35 1.47
N ASN A 103 -17.82 37.79 0.58
CA ASN A 103 -18.81 36.76 0.87
C ASN A 103 -18.62 35.59 -0.11
N LEU A 104 -18.03 34.51 0.39
CA LEU A 104 -17.74 33.31 -0.38
C LEU A 104 -19.02 32.54 -0.69
N SER A 105 -19.40 32.47 -1.96
CA SER A 105 -20.60 31.75 -2.39
C SER A 105 -20.31 30.28 -2.67
N ASN A 106 -19.21 30.00 -3.38
CA ASN A 106 -18.76 28.64 -3.63
C ASN A 106 -17.25 28.59 -3.88
N ILE A 107 -16.61 27.53 -3.39
CA ILE A 107 -15.26 27.13 -3.79
C ILE A 107 -15.26 25.62 -4.00
N ASP A 108 -14.97 25.19 -5.23
CA ASP A 108 -14.88 23.78 -5.57
C ASP A 108 -13.46 23.46 -6.03
N LEU A 109 -12.89 22.42 -5.43
CA LEU A 109 -11.53 21.95 -5.68
C LEU A 109 -11.64 20.49 -6.12
N SER A 110 -10.98 20.14 -7.22
CA SER A 110 -10.98 18.77 -7.71
C SER A 110 -9.70 18.40 -8.44
N THR A 111 -9.38 17.11 -8.43
CA THR A 111 -8.29 16.53 -9.22
C THR A 111 -8.69 15.21 -9.88
N TYR A 112 -8.00 14.91 -10.96
CA TYR A 112 -7.99 13.61 -11.61
C TYR A 112 -6.56 13.25 -11.94
N TRP A 113 -5.96 12.33 -11.20
CA TRP A 113 -4.52 12.02 -11.25
C TRP A 113 -4.25 10.56 -11.63
N TYR A 114 -2.98 10.24 -11.87
CA TYR A 114 -2.48 8.90 -12.15
C TYR A 114 -3.11 8.25 -13.40
N THR A 115 -3.47 9.07 -14.38
CA THR A 115 -3.95 8.61 -15.69
C THR A 115 -3.24 9.37 -16.81
N ASN A 116 -3.45 8.96 -18.05
CA ASN A 116 -2.90 9.64 -19.20
C ASN A 116 -3.43 11.07 -19.34
N ASP A 117 -4.70 11.31 -19.04
CA ASP A 117 -5.34 12.63 -19.06
C ASP A 117 -5.61 13.12 -17.63
N SER A 118 -4.58 13.71 -17.01
CA SER A 118 -4.62 14.15 -15.62
C SER A 118 -4.77 15.66 -15.48
N TRP A 119 -5.42 16.13 -14.41
CA TRP A 119 -5.62 17.55 -14.15
C TRP A 119 -5.87 17.88 -12.68
N SER A 120 -5.70 19.16 -12.36
CA SER A 120 -6.08 19.78 -11.09
C SER A 120 -6.81 21.08 -11.39
N THR A 121 -7.91 21.35 -10.69
CA THR A 121 -8.71 22.54 -10.94
C THR A 121 -9.35 23.09 -9.67
N GLY A 122 -9.61 24.40 -9.67
CA GLY A 122 -10.41 25.08 -8.69
C GLY A 122 -11.37 26.06 -9.36
N LYS A 123 -12.59 26.15 -8.84
CA LYS A 123 -13.60 27.11 -9.27
C LYS A 123 -14.02 27.94 -8.08
N LEU A 124 -14.14 29.24 -8.28
CA LEU A 124 -14.51 30.22 -7.26
C LEU A 124 -15.70 31.03 -7.75
N ALA A 125 -16.70 31.18 -6.87
CA ALA A 125 -17.74 32.18 -6.99
C ALA A 125 -17.79 32.98 -5.69
N ILE A 126 -17.57 34.29 -5.78
CA ILE A 126 -17.46 35.17 -4.63
C ILE A 126 -18.15 36.51 -4.91
N ASN A 127 -18.84 37.03 -3.90
CA ASN A 127 -19.39 38.37 -3.92
C ASN A 127 -18.53 39.27 -3.03
N TYR A 128 -18.15 40.45 -3.52
CA TYR A 128 -17.39 41.40 -2.73
C TYR A 128 -17.90 42.83 -2.89
N SER A 129 -17.61 43.67 -1.90
CA SER A 129 -17.93 45.10 -1.92
C SER A 129 -16.69 45.90 -1.56
N LEU A 130 -16.50 47.04 -2.23
CA LEU A 130 -15.46 48.03 -1.94
C LEU A 130 -16.16 49.28 -1.44
N THR A 131 -16.62 49.25 -0.19
CA THR A 131 -17.55 50.27 0.34
C THR A 131 -16.89 51.64 0.46
N GLY A 132 -15.57 51.68 0.71
CA GLY A 132 -14.77 52.90 0.70
C GLY A 132 -14.72 53.59 -0.67
N LEU A 133 -14.96 52.83 -1.75
CA LEU A 133 -15.07 53.31 -3.13
C LEU A 133 -16.52 53.43 -3.62
N GLY A 134 -17.51 53.13 -2.77
CA GLY A 134 -18.94 53.20 -3.12
C GLY A 134 -19.47 52.03 -3.97
N LEU A 135 -18.73 50.91 -4.04
CA LEU A 135 -19.13 49.72 -4.82
C LEU A 135 -19.67 48.62 -3.92
N TYR A 136 -20.77 47.99 -4.34
CA TYR A 136 -21.47 46.97 -3.55
C TYR A 136 -21.85 45.77 -4.41
N GLY A 137 -21.70 44.57 -3.84
CA GLY A 137 -22.25 43.34 -4.39
C GLY A 137 -21.68 42.93 -5.75
N ILE A 138 -20.39 43.17 -6.01
CA ILE A 138 -19.71 42.71 -7.21
C ILE A 138 -19.59 41.19 -7.15
N THR A 139 -20.21 40.50 -8.11
CA THR A 139 -20.03 39.06 -8.30
C THR A 139 -18.83 38.80 -9.19
N TYR A 140 -17.91 37.96 -8.71
CA TYR A 140 -16.76 37.50 -9.46
C TYR A 140 -16.70 35.97 -9.48
N GLU A 141 -16.66 35.42 -10.69
CA GLU A 141 -16.50 34.00 -10.93
C GLU A 141 -15.20 33.77 -11.70
N THR A 142 -14.41 32.80 -11.25
CA THR A 142 -13.13 32.49 -11.89
C THR A 142 -12.76 31.02 -11.69
N SER A 143 -11.80 30.55 -12.46
CA SER A 143 -11.26 29.21 -12.31
C SER A 143 -9.76 29.17 -12.60
N CYS A 144 -9.10 28.20 -11.98
CA CYS A 144 -7.73 27.82 -12.26
C CYS A 144 -7.71 26.35 -12.66
N LYS A 145 -6.94 26.02 -13.69
CA LYS A 145 -6.72 24.63 -14.12
C LYS A 145 -5.28 24.44 -14.58
N LEU A 146 -4.73 23.27 -14.28
CA LEU A 146 -3.56 22.70 -14.93
C LEU A 146 -3.95 21.30 -15.40
N ALA A 147 -3.62 20.96 -16.64
CA ALA A 147 -3.87 19.66 -17.22
C ALA A 147 -2.63 19.14 -17.96
N VAL A 148 -2.39 17.85 -17.82
CA VAL A 148 -1.26 17.13 -18.40
C VAL A 148 -1.82 15.92 -19.13
N GLN A 149 -1.58 15.86 -20.43
CA GLN A 149 -1.89 14.71 -21.25
C GLN A 149 -0.59 13.99 -21.62
N VAL A 150 -0.49 12.72 -21.21
CA VAL A 150 0.59 11.82 -21.61
C VAL A 150 0.33 11.32 -23.02
N LYS A 151 1.31 11.49 -23.90
CA LYS A 151 1.29 10.98 -25.28
C LYS A 151 2.17 9.73 -25.39
N GLU A 152 2.09 9.06 -26.55
CA GLU A 152 2.92 7.91 -26.84
C GLU A 152 4.41 8.28 -26.79
N THR A 153 5.20 7.43 -26.13
CA THR A 153 6.65 7.60 -26.04
C THR A 153 7.29 7.32 -27.41
N THR A 154 8.16 8.23 -27.86
CA THR A 154 8.89 8.10 -29.14
C THR A 154 10.39 8.17 -28.89
N ASP A 155 11.19 7.24 -29.41
CA ASP A 155 12.66 7.28 -29.37
C ASP A 155 13.26 7.59 -27.98
N ASN A 156 12.77 6.93 -26.92
CA ASN A 156 13.17 7.17 -25.53
C ASN A 156 12.89 8.60 -25.01
N HIS A 157 11.96 9.32 -25.67
CA HIS A 157 11.46 10.60 -25.21
C HIS A 157 10.02 10.44 -24.70
N VAL A 158 9.81 10.95 -23.49
CA VAL A 158 8.48 11.13 -22.93
C VAL A 158 7.86 12.38 -23.52
N GLN A 159 6.63 12.25 -24.02
CA GLN A 159 5.88 13.35 -24.61
C GLN A 159 4.68 13.73 -23.74
N LEU A 160 4.62 15.00 -23.33
CA LEU A 160 3.55 15.54 -22.49
C LEU A 160 2.93 16.75 -23.18
N ASN A 161 1.61 16.84 -23.27
CA ASN A 161 0.92 18.08 -23.66
C ASN A 161 0.36 18.76 -22.41
N ILE A 162 0.70 20.03 -22.21
CA ILE A 162 0.38 20.76 -20.98
C ILE A 162 -0.43 22.00 -21.31
N THR A 163 -1.59 22.11 -20.66
CA THR A 163 -2.46 23.27 -20.78
C THR A 163 -2.80 23.82 -19.40
N LYS A 164 -2.97 25.14 -19.33
CA LYS A 164 -3.57 25.83 -18.19
C LYS A 164 -4.96 26.34 -18.60
N ASP A 165 -5.63 27.01 -17.66
CA ASP A 165 -6.86 27.80 -17.80
C ASP A 165 -7.39 27.94 -19.24
N GLU A 166 -8.66 27.58 -19.47
CA GLU A 166 -9.30 27.72 -20.78
C GLU A 166 -8.59 26.99 -21.95
N LYS A 167 -7.78 25.97 -21.63
CA LYS A 167 -6.97 25.17 -22.57
C LYS A 167 -5.83 25.95 -23.23
N GLU A 168 -5.38 27.04 -22.62
CA GLU A 168 -4.19 27.77 -23.08
C GLU A 168 -2.95 26.88 -22.95
N HIS A 169 -2.13 26.81 -24.00
CA HIS A 169 -0.89 26.05 -23.99
C HIS A 169 0.13 26.66 -23.02
N LEU A 170 0.70 25.83 -22.14
CA LEU A 170 1.73 26.27 -21.22
C LEU A 170 3.09 25.88 -21.79
N ILE A 171 3.93 26.87 -22.12
CA ILE A 171 5.19 26.66 -22.87
C ILE A 171 6.47 27.05 -22.11
N ASN A 172 6.33 27.58 -20.88
CA ASN A 172 7.42 28.18 -20.10
C ASN A 172 7.84 27.36 -18.85
N LEU A 173 7.60 26.04 -18.85
CA LEU A 173 8.09 25.12 -17.83
C LEU A 173 9.55 24.70 -18.10
N GLY A 174 10.37 24.69 -17.04
CA GLY A 174 11.74 24.19 -17.04
C GLY A 174 11.90 22.90 -16.23
N LYS A 175 13.14 22.45 -16.02
CA LYS A 175 13.45 21.16 -15.40
C LYS A 175 12.85 20.93 -14.02
N GLN A 176 12.74 21.97 -13.20
CA GLN A 176 12.20 21.87 -11.83
C GLN A 176 10.69 21.62 -11.82
N ASN A 177 10.00 21.93 -12.92
CA ASN A 177 8.57 21.74 -13.06
C ASN A 177 8.21 20.28 -13.35
N PHE A 178 9.17 19.43 -13.74
CA PHE A 178 8.96 18.01 -14.04
C PHE A 178 9.63 17.14 -12.99
N LYS A 179 8.84 16.34 -12.28
CA LYS A 179 9.27 15.45 -11.19
C LYS A 179 8.79 14.03 -11.51
N PHE A 180 9.67 13.18 -12.00
CA PHE A 180 9.35 11.77 -12.26
C PHE A 180 9.44 10.93 -11.00
N TYR A 181 8.52 9.99 -10.83
CA TYR A 181 8.58 9.03 -9.75
C TYR A 181 9.51 7.88 -10.13
N ARG A 182 10.53 7.67 -9.30
CA ARG A 182 11.43 6.53 -9.36
C ARG A 182 11.28 5.69 -8.10
N TYR A 183 11.09 4.39 -8.28
CA TYR A 183 11.05 3.46 -7.17
C TYR A 183 12.48 3.05 -6.77
N ILE A 184 12.79 3.13 -5.48
CA ILE A 184 14.07 2.69 -4.90
C ILE A 184 13.80 1.37 -4.19
N TYR A 185 14.21 0.26 -4.82
CA TYR A 185 13.89 -1.09 -4.35
C TYR A 185 14.57 -1.42 -3.01
N GLU A 186 15.79 -0.94 -2.80
CA GLU A 186 16.58 -1.19 -1.58
C GLU A 186 15.88 -0.65 -0.33
N ASN A 187 15.22 0.50 -0.48
CA ASN A 187 14.52 1.17 0.61
C ASN A 187 13.01 0.94 0.57
N SER A 188 12.50 0.25 -0.46
CA SER A 188 11.06 0.14 -0.76
C SER A 188 10.35 1.50 -0.72
N THR A 189 10.87 2.51 -1.41
CA THR A 189 10.27 3.87 -1.39
C THR A 189 10.19 4.51 -2.76
N TRP A 190 9.15 5.32 -2.97
CA TRP A 190 9.07 6.22 -4.11
C TRP A 190 9.83 7.51 -3.83
N LYS A 191 10.63 7.94 -4.80
CA LYS A 191 11.32 9.24 -4.78
C LYS A 191 11.03 9.99 -6.08
N THR A 192 10.81 11.30 -5.96
CA THR A 192 10.74 12.18 -7.13
C THR A 192 12.13 12.60 -7.58
N VAL A 193 12.40 12.55 -8.89
CA VAL A 193 13.63 13.00 -9.54
C VAL A 193 13.29 13.94 -10.70
N SER A 194 14.13 14.94 -10.93
CA SER A 194 13.96 15.92 -12.01
C SER A 194 15.13 15.82 -13.00
N PRO A 195 14.95 16.20 -14.28
CA PRO A 195 16.04 16.32 -15.23
C PRO A 195 17.16 17.24 -14.71
N ILE A 196 18.42 16.93 -15.02
CA ILE A 196 19.57 17.72 -14.52
C ILE A 196 19.66 19.06 -15.24
N ASN A 197 19.44 19.04 -16.56
CA ASN A 197 19.63 20.17 -17.45
C ASN A 197 18.34 20.48 -18.21
N ASP A 198 18.08 21.76 -18.46
CA ASP A 198 16.94 22.18 -19.28
C ASP A 198 17.10 21.72 -20.75
N THR A 199 18.32 21.40 -21.19
CA THR A 199 18.57 20.81 -22.52
C THR A 199 17.96 19.42 -22.70
N SER A 200 17.62 18.73 -21.61
CA SER A 200 16.89 17.46 -21.63
C SER A 200 15.40 17.65 -21.95
N ILE A 201 14.92 18.90 -22.03
CA ILE A 201 13.53 19.26 -22.27
C ILE A 201 13.45 20.11 -23.54
N LYS A 202 12.61 19.70 -24.47
CA LYS A 202 12.25 20.50 -25.64
C LYS A 202 10.78 20.90 -25.53
N SER A 203 10.51 22.19 -25.46
CA SER A 203 9.14 22.73 -25.51
C SER A 203 8.76 23.14 -26.92
N PHE A 204 7.48 22.97 -27.24
CA PHE A 204 6.89 23.34 -28.52
C PHE A 204 5.75 24.36 -28.32
N PRO A 205 5.44 25.19 -29.33
CA PRO A 205 4.41 26.23 -29.20
C PRO A 205 2.99 25.70 -28.92
N ASP A 206 2.72 24.43 -29.21
CA ASP A 206 1.45 23.73 -28.99
C ASP A 206 1.32 23.16 -27.55
N GLY A 207 2.21 23.57 -26.64
CA GLY A 207 2.23 23.08 -25.25
C GLY A 207 2.79 21.67 -25.10
N THR A 208 3.35 21.09 -26.17
CA THR A 208 4.01 19.80 -26.12
C THR A 208 5.42 19.94 -25.54
N TYR A 209 5.81 19.01 -24.67
CA TYR A 209 7.14 18.84 -24.13
C TYR A 209 7.68 17.46 -24.49
N LEU A 210 8.90 17.41 -25.01
CA LEU A 210 9.67 16.18 -25.16
C LEU A 210 10.77 16.15 -24.11
N ILE A 211 10.77 15.12 -23.28
CA ILE A 211 11.73 14.92 -22.19
C ILE A 211 12.58 13.70 -22.51
N ASN A 212 13.89 13.89 -22.59
CA ASN A 212 14.84 12.82 -22.90
C ASN A 212 15.05 11.90 -21.68
N MET A 213 14.59 10.66 -21.76
CA MET A 213 14.74 9.66 -20.68
C MET A 213 16.17 9.10 -20.56
N SER A 214 17.07 9.49 -21.45
CA SER A 214 18.50 9.19 -21.36
C SER A 214 19.25 10.10 -20.39
N ASP A 215 18.59 11.11 -19.80
CA ASP A 215 19.17 11.96 -18.76
C ASP A 215 19.61 11.08 -17.56
N PRO A 216 20.86 11.19 -17.07
CA PRO A 216 21.36 10.37 -15.96
C PRO A 216 20.50 10.43 -14.69
N ALA A 217 19.83 11.56 -14.40
CA ALA A 217 18.94 11.65 -13.25
C ALA A 217 17.67 10.80 -13.39
N LEU A 218 17.26 10.51 -14.62
CA LEU A 218 16.08 9.70 -14.94
C LEU A 218 16.41 8.21 -15.12
N SER A 219 17.67 7.82 -14.90
CA SER A 219 18.09 6.41 -14.91
C SER A 219 17.26 5.56 -13.94
N GLY A 220 16.82 4.40 -14.44
CA GLY A 220 15.96 3.46 -13.71
C GLY A 220 14.46 3.72 -13.83
N ILE A 221 14.03 4.73 -14.60
CA ILE A 221 12.62 4.93 -14.97
C ILE A 221 12.37 4.32 -16.34
N ASP A 222 11.31 3.52 -16.45
CA ASP A 222 10.88 2.93 -17.72
C ASP A 222 10.19 4.00 -18.58
N PRO A 223 10.71 4.34 -19.78
CA PRO A 223 10.14 5.35 -20.65
C PRO A 223 8.74 4.98 -21.19
N TYR A 224 8.32 3.71 -21.08
CA TYR A 224 6.99 3.24 -21.49
C TYR A 224 6.04 3.01 -20.31
N SER A 225 6.53 3.14 -19.08
CA SER A 225 5.76 2.92 -17.85
C SER A 225 6.28 3.81 -16.72
N TYR A 226 5.90 5.08 -16.76
CA TYR A 226 6.29 6.12 -15.81
C TYR A 226 5.10 6.89 -15.21
N VAL A 227 5.38 7.55 -14.09
CA VAL A 227 4.52 8.53 -13.42
C VAL A 227 5.31 9.83 -13.32
N VAL A 228 4.69 10.95 -13.66
CA VAL A 228 5.31 12.28 -13.68
C VAL A 228 4.41 13.28 -12.97
N GLN A 229 5.01 14.06 -12.09
CA GLN A 229 4.40 15.24 -11.50
C GLN A 229 4.84 16.47 -12.27
N VAL A 230 3.86 17.28 -12.68
CA VAL A 230 4.06 18.59 -13.29
C VAL A 230 3.57 19.66 -12.33
N GLU A 231 4.37 20.70 -12.13
CA GLU A 231 4.04 21.83 -11.26
C GLU A 231 4.22 23.13 -12.03
N ASP A 232 3.22 24.02 -12.02
CA ASP A 232 3.31 25.34 -12.66
C ASP A 232 3.79 26.43 -11.69
N GLN A 233 3.93 27.66 -12.19
CA GLN A 233 4.41 28.81 -11.41
C GLN A 233 3.47 29.24 -10.28
N ARG A 234 2.21 28.79 -10.31
CA ARG A 234 1.21 29.05 -9.25
C ARG A 234 1.30 28.01 -8.13
N GLY A 235 2.16 27.00 -8.28
CA GLY A 235 2.25 25.85 -7.39
C GLY A 235 1.14 24.82 -7.63
N ILE A 236 0.38 24.91 -8.72
CA ILE A 236 -0.62 23.89 -9.04
C ILE A 236 0.12 22.64 -9.50
N VAL A 237 -0.19 21.52 -8.86
CA VAL A 237 0.44 20.22 -9.13
C VAL A 237 -0.54 19.30 -9.86
N VAL A 238 -0.06 18.58 -10.87
CA VAL A 238 -0.76 17.47 -11.54
C VAL A 238 0.15 16.25 -11.54
N ILE A 239 -0.36 15.10 -11.10
CA ILE A 239 0.34 13.82 -11.18
C ILE A 239 -0.29 13.01 -12.32
N ALA A 240 0.46 12.83 -13.41
CA ALA A 240 0.05 12.07 -14.58
C ALA A 240 0.79 10.73 -14.67
N SER A 241 0.20 9.75 -15.35
CA SER A 241 0.84 8.47 -15.58
C SER A 241 0.59 7.96 -16.99
N SER A 242 1.58 7.28 -17.55
CA SER A 242 1.47 6.56 -18.83
C SER A 242 0.56 5.31 -18.77
N PHE A 243 0.19 4.88 -17.56
CA PHE A 243 -0.68 3.74 -17.31
C PHE A 243 -1.67 4.05 -16.18
N SER A 244 -2.82 3.39 -16.19
CA SER A 244 -3.83 3.48 -15.11
C SER A 244 -4.18 2.11 -14.51
N ARG A 245 -3.58 1.04 -15.06
CA ARG A 245 -3.79 -0.33 -14.61
C ARG A 245 -2.60 -1.24 -14.89
N TYR A 246 -2.53 -2.31 -14.10
CA TYR A 246 -1.71 -3.49 -14.32
C TYR A 246 -2.59 -4.68 -14.67
N THR A 247 -2.24 -5.42 -15.72
CA THR A 247 -2.85 -6.70 -16.04
C THR A 247 -1.82 -7.81 -15.80
N CYS A 248 -2.11 -8.66 -14.83
CA CYS A 248 -1.38 -9.89 -14.50
C CYS A 248 -2.06 -11.07 -15.22
N THR A 249 -1.41 -11.62 -16.24
CA THR A 249 -1.86 -12.85 -16.91
C THR A 249 -1.30 -14.05 -16.17
N LEU A 250 -2.19 -14.96 -15.75
CA LEU A 250 -1.85 -16.16 -14.99
C LEU A 250 -1.73 -17.36 -15.92
N ASN A 251 -0.51 -17.87 -16.08
CA ASN A 251 -0.22 -19.06 -16.88
C ASN A 251 -0.18 -20.30 -15.98
N TRP A 252 -1.31 -20.98 -15.89
CA TRP A 252 -1.46 -22.24 -15.18
C TRP A 252 -0.95 -23.42 -16.02
N ASN A 253 -0.34 -24.42 -15.38
CA ASN A 253 -0.05 -25.68 -16.06
C ASN A 253 -1.36 -26.43 -16.34
N ASN A 254 -1.84 -26.37 -17.58
CA ASN A 254 -3.16 -26.89 -17.96
C ASN A 254 -3.34 -28.37 -17.63
N THR A 255 -2.30 -29.20 -17.76
CA THR A 255 -2.37 -30.63 -17.46
C THR A 255 -2.50 -30.87 -15.97
N LEU A 256 -1.66 -30.24 -15.15
CA LEU A 256 -1.68 -30.41 -13.69
C LEU A 256 -2.95 -29.83 -13.06
N TYR A 257 -3.40 -28.66 -13.55
CA TYR A 257 -4.54 -27.96 -12.95
C TYR A 257 -5.91 -28.42 -13.45
N ALA A 258 -5.98 -29.24 -14.52
CA ALA A 258 -7.24 -29.80 -15.02
C ALA A 258 -8.15 -30.38 -13.93
N PRO A 259 -7.68 -31.26 -13.01
CA PRO A 259 -8.51 -31.81 -11.93
C PRO A 259 -8.98 -30.76 -10.91
N LEU A 260 -8.27 -29.64 -10.76
CA LEU A 260 -8.60 -28.58 -9.79
C LEU A 260 -9.57 -27.53 -10.32
N ARG A 261 -9.80 -27.44 -11.65
CA ARG A 261 -10.73 -26.45 -12.24
C ARG A 261 -12.16 -26.58 -11.72
N ASN A 262 -12.57 -27.79 -11.34
CA ASN A 262 -13.89 -28.07 -10.78
C ASN A 262 -13.93 -28.01 -9.24
N ALA A 263 -12.77 -27.86 -8.58
CA ALA A 263 -12.67 -27.78 -7.14
C ALA A 263 -12.91 -26.33 -6.66
N THR A 264 -14.04 -26.10 -6.00
CA THR A 264 -14.41 -24.76 -5.49
C THR A 264 -13.62 -24.31 -4.26
N ASP A 265 -12.80 -25.20 -3.70
CA ASP A 265 -11.92 -24.99 -2.56
C ASP A 265 -10.42 -24.88 -2.94
N ALA A 266 -10.09 -25.08 -4.23
CA ALA A 266 -8.73 -24.92 -4.77
C ALA A 266 -8.40 -23.44 -5.04
N THR A 267 -8.43 -22.66 -3.95
CA THR A 267 -8.19 -21.21 -3.96
C THR A 267 -6.76 -20.93 -3.48
N MET A 268 -6.10 -19.96 -4.11
CA MET A 268 -4.79 -19.44 -3.74
C MET A 268 -4.93 -17.99 -3.28
N VAL A 269 -4.23 -17.60 -2.22
CA VAL A 269 -4.14 -16.20 -1.78
C VAL A 269 -2.95 -15.56 -2.47
N VAL A 270 -3.17 -14.46 -3.18
CA VAL A 270 -2.07 -13.69 -3.77
C VAL A 270 -1.87 -12.43 -2.95
N GLU A 271 -0.63 -12.23 -2.52
CA GLU A 271 -0.15 -11.06 -1.80
C GLU A 271 0.66 -10.18 -2.76
N LEU A 272 0.14 -9.01 -3.14
CA LEU A 272 0.82 -8.04 -3.99
C LEU A 272 1.38 -6.89 -3.15
N LEU A 273 2.70 -6.72 -3.18
CA LEU A 273 3.42 -5.68 -2.45
C LEU A 273 3.59 -4.41 -3.29
N GLN A 274 3.98 -3.31 -2.64
CA GLN A 274 4.19 -2.04 -3.34
C GLN A 274 5.24 -2.11 -4.45
N ASN A 275 6.29 -2.91 -4.30
CA ASN A 275 7.32 -3.05 -5.34
C ASN A 275 6.86 -3.90 -6.55
N GLY A 276 5.62 -4.40 -6.56
CA GLY A 276 5.08 -5.26 -7.61
C GLY A 276 5.38 -6.75 -7.42
N THR A 277 6.08 -7.14 -6.35
CA THR A 277 6.28 -8.55 -6.01
C THR A 277 4.95 -9.18 -5.62
N MET A 278 4.64 -10.33 -6.23
CA MET A 278 3.52 -11.19 -5.83
C MET A 278 4.04 -12.38 -5.04
N ARG A 279 3.36 -12.73 -3.94
CA ARG A 279 3.75 -13.83 -3.06
C ARG A 279 2.59 -14.78 -2.79
N TRP A 280 2.97 -16.01 -2.48
CA TRP A 280 2.10 -17.07 -1.99
C TRP A 280 2.88 -17.90 -0.96
N LEU A 281 2.31 -18.10 0.23
CA LEU A 281 2.94 -18.84 1.34
C LEU A 281 4.39 -18.38 1.64
N GLY A 282 4.61 -17.06 1.68
CA GLY A 282 5.92 -16.47 1.96
C GLY A 282 6.94 -16.57 0.81
N GLN A 283 6.61 -17.25 -0.29
CA GLN A 283 7.47 -17.38 -1.47
C GLN A 283 7.03 -16.43 -2.59
N ASN A 284 7.99 -15.83 -3.28
CA ASN A 284 7.72 -15.01 -4.45
C ASN A 284 7.23 -15.88 -5.61
N LEU A 285 6.19 -15.42 -6.30
CA LEU A 285 5.71 -16.01 -7.54
C LEU A 285 6.65 -15.70 -8.69
N ASN A 286 6.73 -16.60 -9.67
CA ASN A 286 7.59 -16.42 -10.84
C ASN A 286 6.96 -15.44 -11.83
N LEU A 287 7.67 -14.35 -12.13
CA LEU A 287 7.26 -13.37 -13.14
C LEU A 287 8.13 -13.53 -14.40
N THR A 288 7.52 -13.49 -15.58
CA THR A 288 8.26 -13.49 -16.87
C THR A 288 8.68 -12.09 -17.32
N THR A 289 8.13 -11.07 -16.68
CA THR A 289 8.40 -9.65 -16.94
C THR A 289 8.88 -9.00 -15.64
N GLN A 290 9.43 -7.78 -15.75
CA GLN A 290 9.80 -7.02 -14.56
C GLN A 290 8.55 -6.73 -13.70
N ALA A 291 8.70 -6.86 -12.38
CA ALA A 291 7.70 -6.37 -11.43
C ALA A 291 7.46 -4.86 -11.64
N LYS A 292 6.21 -4.43 -11.46
CA LYS A 292 5.82 -3.04 -11.62
C LYS A 292 5.35 -2.48 -10.27
N PRO A 293 6.09 -1.54 -9.66
CA PRO A 293 5.69 -0.97 -8.38
C PRO A 293 4.39 -0.17 -8.49
N ILE A 294 3.49 -0.33 -7.51
CA ILE A 294 2.24 0.44 -7.43
C ILE A 294 2.57 1.88 -7.02
N PRO A 295 2.13 2.91 -7.79
CA PRO A 295 2.39 4.30 -7.45
C PRO A 295 1.71 4.68 -6.11
N PRO A 296 2.09 5.80 -5.49
CA PRO A 296 1.47 6.27 -4.25
C PRO A 296 0.06 6.82 -4.53
N ILE A 297 -0.88 5.93 -4.82
CA ILE A 297 -2.29 6.21 -5.11
C ILE A 297 -3.14 6.09 -3.83
N PRO A 298 -4.22 6.88 -3.70
CA PRO A 298 -5.17 6.72 -2.60
C PRO A 298 -5.74 5.30 -2.57
N VAL A 299 -5.75 4.67 -1.39
CA VAL A 299 -6.19 3.28 -1.17
C VAL A 299 -7.64 3.07 -1.65
N LYS A 300 -8.52 4.04 -1.38
CA LYS A 300 -9.93 4.05 -1.81
C LYS A 300 -10.13 4.03 -3.33
N ALA A 301 -9.12 4.40 -4.11
CA ALA A 301 -9.19 4.46 -5.56
C ALA A 301 -8.92 3.10 -6.21
N ILE A 302 -8.25 2.19 -5.51
CA ILE A 302 -7.83 0.88 -6.03
C ILE A 302 -9.04 -0.01 -6.30
N ARG A 303 -8.94 -0.81 -7.35
CA ARG A 303 -9.92 -1.78 -7.81
C ARG A 303 -9.22 -3.04 -8.31
N VAL A 304 -9.87 -4.18 -8.16
CA VAL A 304 -9.35 -5.47 -8.62
C VAL A 304 -10.42 -6.19 -9.43
N ASN A 305 -10.09 -6.43 -10.69
CA ASN A 305 -10.91 -7.23 -11.58
C ASN A 305 -10.23 -8.57 -11.87
N GLN A 306 -11.04 -9.59 -12.17
CA GLN A 306 -10.57 -10.87 -12.66
C GLN A 306 -11.31 -11.27 -13.91
N THR A 307 -10.60 -11.88 -14.86
CA THR A 307 -11.20 -12.61 -15.97
C THR A 307 -11.38 -14.07 -15.55
N ILE A 308 -12.59 -14.43 -15.13
CA ILE A 308 -12.97 -15.78 -14.69
C ILE A 308 -13.77 -16.43 -15.81
N ASN A 309 -13.30 -17.56 -16.36
CA ASN A 309 -13.94 -18.24 -17.48
C ASN A 309 -14.27 -17.29 -18.66
N GLY A 310 -13.38 -16.33 -18.94
CA GLY A 310 -13.55 -15.34 -20.01
C GLY A 310 -14.40 -14.11 -19.66
N ILE A 311 -15.00 -14.05 -18.47
CA ILE A 311 -15.82 -12.92 -18.02
C ILE A 311 -14.99 -12.03 -17.10
N ASN A 312 -14.82 -10.76 -17.48
CA ASN A 312 -14.16 -9.76 -16.65
C ASN A 312 -15.14 -9.16 -15.64
N GLN A 313 -14.84 -9.26 -14.35
CA GLN A 313 -15.67 -8.71 -13.28
C GLN A 313 -14.82 -8.24 -12.10
N GLU A 314 -15.32 -7.26 -11.35
CA GLU A 314 -14.71 -6.84 -10.10
C GLU A 314 -14.89 -7.94 -9.03
N VAL A 315 -13.85 -8.18 -8.24
CA VAL A 315 -13.82 -9.28 -7.26
C VAL A 315 -13.43 -8.77 -5.88
N PRO A 316 -13.74 -9.52 -4.80
CA PRO A 316 -13.32 -9.14 -3.47
C PRO A 316 -11.80 -9.05 -3.31
N PHE A 317 -11.33 -8.04 -2.59
CA PHE A 317 -9.92 -7.83 -2.23
C PHE A 317 -9.80 -7.15 -0.87
N GLN A 318 -8.62 -7.18 -0.27
CA GLN A 318 -8.29 -6.43 0.95
C GLN A 318 -7.01 -5.65 0.75
N ILE A 319 -6.89 -4.52 1.42
CA ILE A 319 -5.65 -3.77 1.55
C ILE A 319 -5.32 -3.77 3.03
N GLU A 320 -4.16 -4.31 3.35
CA GLU A 320 -3.73 -4.60 4.71
C GLU A 320 -2.48 -3.80 5.06
N ASP A 321 -2.40 -3.29 6.29
CA ASP A 321 -1.22 -2.63 6.84
C ASP A 321 -0.33 -3.66 7.54
N TRP A 322 0.97 -3.60 7.27
CA TRP A 322 1.98 -4.49 7.80
C TRP A 322 3.28 -3.74 8.16
N ALA A 323 3.96 -4.20 9.21
CA ALA A 323 5.25 -3.69 9.64
C ALA A 323 6.35 -4.77 9.52
N SER A 324 7.60 -4.34 9.75
CA SER A 324 8.79 -5.19 9.77
C SER A 324 8.91 -6.06 8.50
N ASP A 325 8.92 -5.43 7.33
CA ASP A 325 9.01 -6.10 6.03
C ASP A 325 7.90 -7.14 5.79
N TYR A 326 6.67 -6.73 6.08
CA TYR A 326 5.47 -7.56 5.94
C TYR A 326 5.44 -8.81 6.85
N LYS A 327 6.08 -8.74 8.03
CA LYS A 327 6.06 -9.83 9.01
C LYS A 327 5.04 -9.62 10.13
N ILE A 328 4.68 -8.38 10.43
CA ILE A 328 3.78 -8.03 11.54
C ILE A 328 2.51 -7.40 10.98
N PRO A 329 1.35 -8.07 11.02
CA PRO A 329 0.09 -7.49 10.56
C PRO A 329 -0.39 -6.39 11.53
N LEU A 330 -0.95 -5.31 10.98
CA LEU A 330 -1.48 -4.17 11.75
C LEU A 330 -2.99 -3.97 11.57
N GLY A 331 -3.58 -4.51 10.50
CA GLY A 331 -5.02 -4.45 10.26
C GLY A 331 -5.36 -4.10 8.81
N LEU A 332 -6.61 -3.66 8.59
CA LEU A 332 -7.04 -3.13 7.30
C LEU A 332 -6.53 -1.70 7.12
N THR A 333 -6.02 -1.39 5.92
CA THR A 333 -5.58 -0.04 5.59
C THR A 333 -6.74 0.93 5.54
N ASN A 334 -6.56 2.12 6.10
CA ASN A 334 -7.56 3.17 6.06
C ASN A 334 -7.78 3.68 4.62
N ASN A 335 -9.05 3.86 4.22
CA ASN A 335 -9.44 4.40 2.92
C ASN A 335 -8.90 5.82 2.64
N ALA A 336 -8.60 6.56 3.70
CA ALA A 336 -8.03 7.89 3.67
C ALA A 336 -6.50 7.89 3.71
N SER A 337 -5.84 6.76 3.42
CA SER A 337 -4.39 6.63 3.29
C SER A 337 -3.96 6.48 1.83
N VAL A 338 -2.66 6.68 1.60
CA VAL A 338 -1.98 6.42 0.32
C VAL A 338 -1.26 5.06 0.39
N PHE A 339 -1.34 4.29 -0.69
CA PHE A 339 -0.68 2.98 -0.82
C PHE A 339 0.84 3.15 -0.73
N ASN A 340 1.47 2.43 0.19
CA ASN A 340 2.87 2.62 0.58
C ASN A 340 3.59 1.28 0.85
N SER A 341 4.82 1.33 1.35
CA SER A 341 5.66 0.13 1.56
C SER A 341 5.25 -0.73 2.76
N ARG A 342 4.24 -0.30 3.50
CA ARG A 342 3.59 -1.04 4.57
C ARG A 342 2.23 -1.60 4.16
N THR A 343 1.75 -1.26 2.96
CA THR A 343 0.45 -1.74 2.48
C THR A 343 0.62 -2.93 1.56
N MET A 344 -0.21 -3.95 1.75
CA MET A 344 -0.28 -5.14 0.90
C MET A 344 -1.68 -5.29 0.33
N LEU A 345 -1.77 -5.49 -0.99
CA LEU A 345 -3.03 -5.81 -1.67
C LEU A 345 -3.19 -7.33 -1.70
N VAL A 346 -4.30 -7.85 -1.21
CA VAL A 346 -4.59 -9.28 -1.10
C VAL A 346 -5.86 -9.62 -1.86
N PHE A 347 -5.79 -10.65 -2.69
CA PHE A 347 -6.94 -11.17 -3.43
C PHE A 347 -6.82 -12.69 -3.65
N LEU A 348 -7.94 -13.33 -3.97
CA LEU A 348 -8.02 -14.77 -4.16
C LEU A 348 -8.05 -15.13 -5.64
N VAL A 349 -7.26 -16.12 -6.06
CA VAL A 349 -7.29 -16.66 -7.42
C VAL A 349 -7.55 -18.16 -7.40
N ASN A 350 -8.14 -18.68 -8.46
CA ASN A 350 -8.27 -20.12 -8.67
C ASN A 350 -7.91 -20.43 -10.14
N PRO A 351 -7.82 -21.72 -10.53
CA PRO A 351 -7.37 -22.10 -11.87
C PRO A 351 -8.28 -21.65 -13.02
N ASN A 352 -9.48 -21.13 -12.72
CA ASN A 352 -10.41 -20.57 -13.70
C ASN A 352 -10.16 -19.07 -13.97
N VAL A 353 -9.27 -18.43 -13.21
CA VAL A 353 -8.83 -17.04 -13.41
C VAL A 353 -7.69 -17.01 -14.43
N SER A 354 -7.89 -16.34 -15.57
CA SER A 354 -6.82 -16.16 -16.57
C SER A 354 -6.08 -14.83 -16.42
N LYS A 355 -6.76 -13.81 -15.90
CA LYS A 355 -6.19 -12.47 -15.69
C LYS A 355 -6.66 -11.86 -14.38
N VAL A 356 -5.78 -11.10 -13.75
CA VAL A 356 -6.10 -10.17 -12.65
C VAL A 356 -5.70 -8.78 -13.12
N THR A 357 -6.63 -7.82 -13.09
CA THR A 357 -6.37 -6.43 -13.44
C THR A 357 -6.50 -5.56 -12.20
N ILE A 358 -5.39 -4.95 -11.78
CA ILE A 358 -5.36 -3.93 -10.72
C ILE A 358 -5.43 -2.58 -11.40
N TRP A 359 -6.44 -1.77 -11.09
CA TRP A 359 -6.61 -0.44 -11.67
C TRP A 359 -7.05 0.55 -10.61
N TRP A 360 -6.98 1.85 -10.92
CA TRP A 360 -7.43 2.88 -9.99
C TRP A 360 -8.26 3.96 -10.68
N ASN A 361 -9.21 4.50 -9.93
CA ASN A 361 -9.96 5.69 -10.34
C ASN A 361 -9.15 6.95 -9.98
N GLY A 362 -8.71 7.69 -10.99
CA GLY A 362 -7.91 8.91 -10.82
C GLY A 362 -8.61 10.05 -10.08
N SER A 363 -9.94 10.03 -9.94
CA SER A 363 -10.69 11.10 -9.28
C SER A 363 -10.42 11.15 -7.78
N ASP A 364 -10.17 12.35 -7.26
CA ASP A 364 -10.13 12.61 -5.82
C ASP A 364 -11.45 12.29 -5.09
N THR A 365 -12.58 12.28 -5.80
CA THR A 365 -13.89 11.88 -5.26
C THR A 365 -14.11 10.37 -5.26
N ALA A 366 -13.16 9.57 -5.73
CA ALA A 366 -13.26 8.11 -5.70
C ALA A 366 -13.59 7.62 -4.28
N THR A 367 -14.59 6.76 -4.19
CA THR A 367 -14.99 6.06 -2.96
C THR A 367 -14.49 4.64 -2.99
N GLN A 368 -14.31 4.02 -1.83
CA GLN A 368 -13.94 2.61 -1.79
C GLN A 368 -15.09 1.72 -2.30
N THR A 369 -14.75 0.71 -3.10
CA THR A 369 -15.71 -0.26 -3.63
C THR A 369 -16.24 -1.19 -2.55
N PRO A 370 -17.52 -1.63 -2.59
CA PRO A 370 -18.05 -2.66 -1.68
C PRO A 370 -17.28 -3.99 -1.75
N TYR A 371 -16.59 -4.27 -2.85
CA TYR A 371 -15.72 -5.44 -2.97
C TYR A 371 -14.48 -5.39 -2.07
N ALA A 372 -14.13 -4.23 -1.51
CA ALA A 372 -13.01 -4.08 -0.58
C ALA A 372 -13.44 -3.98 0.89
N THR A 373 -14.73 -3.79 1.17
CA THR A 373 -15.24 -3.46 2.52
C THR A 373 -16.31 -4.41 3.03
N THR A 374 -17.01 -5.12 2.14
CA THR A 374 -18.13 -5.97 2.55
C THR A 374 -17.64 -7.38 2.83
N ASN A 375 -17.78 -7.85 4.08
CA ASN A 375 -17.63 -9.27 4.40
C ASN A 375 -18.72 -10.08 3.67
N ARG A 376 -18.29 -11.10 2.93
CA ARG A 376 -19.17 -12.02 2.18
C ARG A 376 -19.02 -13.48 2.57
N TYR A 377 -18.00 -13.82 3.35
CA TYR A 377 -17.53 -15.20 3.49
C TYR A 377 -17.34 -15.64 4.94
N PHE A 378 -17.29 -14.71 5.89
CA PHE A 378 -16.87 -14.97 7.25
C PHE A 378 -18.02 -14.78 8.26
N GLN A 379 -18.02 -15.62 9.30
CA GLN A 379 -19.00 -15.62 10.39
C GLN A 379 -18.25 -15.83 11.72
N ASP A 380 -17.45 -14.84 12.10
CA ASP A 380 -16.53 -14.98 13.22
C ASP A 380 -17.17 -14.59 14.55
N ASP A 381 -16.76 -15.28 15.60
CA ASP A 381 -17.05 -14.95 17.00
C ASP A 381 -15.74 -14.86 17.79
N VAL A 382 -15.30 -13.62 18.02
CA VAL A 382 -14.09 -13.28 18.78
C VAL A 382 -14.42 -12.73 20.17
N SER A 383 -15.66 -12.92 20.65
CA SER A 383 -16.10 -12.42 21.95
C SER A 383 -15.35 -13.05 23.13
N ASN A 384 -14.94 -14.31 22.98
CA ASN A 384 -14.00 -14.98 23.87
C ASN A 384 -12.62 -15.09 23.19
N PRO A 385 -11.67 -14.19 23.49
CA PRO A 385 -10.40 -14.17 22.75
C PRO A 385 -9.51 -15.39 23.05
N PHE A 386 -9.72 -16.10 24.16
CA PHE A 386 -8.99 -17.34 24.49
C PHE A 386 -9.54 -18.59 23.77
N ASN A 387 -10.73 -18.49 23.18
CA ASN A 387 -11.36 -19.58 22.43
C ASN A 387 -12.30 -19.00 21.38
N ALA A 388 -11.73 -18.26 20.42
CA ALA A 388 -12.52 -17.63 19.38
C ALA A 388 -12.80 -18.61 18.24
N VAL A 389 -13.88 -18.34 17.52
CA VAL A 389 -14.26 -19.08 16.32
C VAL A 389 -14.08 -18.19 15.11
N LEU A 390 -13.20 -18.60 14.19
CA LEU A 390 -13.10 -18.00 12.86
C LEU A 390 -13.68 -18.96 11.85
N LYS A 391 -14.55 -18.50 10.97
CA LYS A 391 -15.29 -19.40 10.10
C LYS A 391 -15.46 -18.79 8.72
N ASN A 392 -14.87 -19.45 7.73
CA ASN A 392 -15.18 -19.20 6.33
C ASN A 392 -16.30 -20.16 5.86
N ARG A 393 -16.57 -20.17 4.55
CA ARG A 393 -17.59 -21.05 3.94
C ARG A 393 -17.40 -22.56 4.16
N TYR A 394 -16.16 -23.05 4.28
CA TYR A 394 -15.82 -24.48 4.33
C TYR A 394 -15.18 -24.93 5.65
N LEU A 395 -14.37 -24.06 6.25
CA LEU A 395 -13.49 -24.33 7.37
C LEU A 395 -13.90 -23.50 8.58
N THR A 396 -14.01 -24.17 9.72
CA THR A 396 -14.14 -23.53 11.03
C THR A 396 -12.86 -23.74 11.82
N LEU A 397 -12.26 -22.66 12.31
CA LEU A 397 -11.13 -22.64 13.22
C LEU A 397 -11.61 -22.27 14.62
N ASN A 398 -11.23 -23.06 15.62
CA ASN A 398 -11.27 -22.63 17.01
C ASN A 398 -9.84 -22.28 17.41
N VAL A 399 -9.60 -21.01 17.70
CA VAL A 399 -8.30 -20.49 18.13
C VAL A 399 -8.29 -20.50 19.66
N ILE A 400 -7.52 -21.41 20.22
CA ILE A 400 -7.59 -21.79 21.64
C ILE A 400 -6.26 -21.46 22.31
N VAL A 401 -6.31 -20.67 23.37
CA VAL A 401 -5.23 -20.56 24.36
C VAL A 401 -5.69 -21.33 25.60
N ASP A 402 -5.12 -22.51 25.80
CA ASP A 402 -5.40 -23.30 27.00
C ASP A 402 -4.57 -22.76 28.16
N LEU A 403 -5.23 -22.08 29.10
CA LEU A 403 -4.56 -21.47 30.25
C LEU A 403 -4.06 -22.47 31.29
N TYR A 404 -4.58 -23.71 31.27
CA TYR A 404 -4.17 -24.77 32.18
C TYR A 404 -2.95 -25.52 31.62
N GLU A 405 -3.02 -25.93 30.36
CA GLU A 405 -1.90 -26.60 29.68
C GLU A 405 -0.81 -25.62 29.23
N LYS A 406 -1.12 -24.31 29.18
CA LYS A 406 -0.25 -23.23 28.68
C LYS A 406 0.14 -23.41 27.21
N ILE A 407 -0.82 -23.83 26.37
CA ILE A 407 -0.59 -24.13 24.96
C ILE A 407 -1.50 -23.29 24.06
N PHE A 408 -0.94 -22.79 22.96
CA PHE A 408 -1.69 -22.23 21.84
C PHE A 408 -2.04 -23.31 20.82
N LYS A 409 -3.33 -23.54 20.61
CA LYS A 409 -3.86 -24.59 19.72
C LYS A 409 -4.85 -24.00 18.72
N VAL A 410 -4.87 -24.57 17.53
CA VAL A 410 -5.87 -24.27 16.51
C VAL A 410 -6.58 -25.57 16.14
N LYS A 411 -7.87 -25.67 16.48
CA LYS A 411 -8.70 -26.80 16.06
C LYS A 411 -9.42 -26.43 14.78
N SER A 412 -9.09 -27.10 13.69
CA SER A 412 -9.70 -26.88 12.38
C SER A 412 -10.71 -27.99 12.05
N THR A 413 -11.88 -27.61 11.53
CA THR A 413 -13.00 -28.52 11.28
C THR A 413 -13.59 -28.28 9.89
N VAL A 414 -13.68 -29.35 9.09
CA VAL A 414 -14.46 -29.39 7.84
C VAL A 414 -15.46 -30.52 7.98
N ARG A 415 -16.75 -30.18 7.99
CA ARG A 415 -17.85 -31.13 8.24
C ARG A 415 -17.58 -31.97 9.50
N THR A 416 -17.24 -33.25 9.33
CA THR A 416 -16.97 -34.18 10.43
C THR A 416 -15.49 -34.46 10.66
N SER A 417 -14.60 -34.02 9.76
CA SER A 417 -13.15 -34.12 9.94
C SER A 417 -12.65 -32.99 10.83
N THR A 418 -11.81 -33.34 11.80
CA THR A 418 -11.19 -32.38 12.72
C THR A 418 -9.70 -32.66 12.86
N SER A 419 -8.91 -31.60 12.92
CA SER A 419 -7.50 -31.66 13.31
C SER A 419 -7.17 -30.57 14.32
N THR A 420 -6.14 -30.79 15.12
CA THR A 420 -5.64 -29.83 16.11
C THR A 420 -4.18 -29.57 15.86
N ALA A 421 -3.83 -28.32 15.56
CA ALA A 421 -2.44 -27.88 15.50
C ALA A 421 -2.03 -27.27 16.84
N GLU A 422 -0.97 -27.81 17.45
CA GLU A 422 -0.24 -27.16 18.54
C GLU A 422 0.92 -26.38 17.93
N LEU A 423 1.02 -25.10 18.29
CA LEU A 423 1.94 -24.18 17.64
C LEU A 423 3.03 -23.77 18.62
N MET A 424 4.26 -23.79 18.12
CA MET A 424 5.48 -23.30 18.74
C MET A 424 5.86 -24.01 20.05
N ARG A 425 6.68 -25.05 19.93
CA ARG A 425 7.36 -25.73 21.03
C ARG A 425 8.87 -25.57 20.90
N ILE A 426 9.53 -25.19 21.99
CA ILE A 426 10.99 -25.12 22.09
C ILE A 426 11.44 -25.95 23.30
N ASN A 427 12.37 -26.88 23.10
CA ASN A 427 12.92 -27.76 24.15
C ASN A 427 11.83 -28.47 24.97
N GLY A 428 10.75 -28.90 24.30
CA GLY A 428 9.60 -29.53 24.95
C GLY A 428 8.68 -28.58 25.74
N LEU A 429 8.94 -27.27 25.72
CA LEU A 429 8.11 -26.26 26.39
C LEU A 429 7.25 -25.48 25.40
N ILE A 430 6.03 -25.20 25.84
CA ILE A 430 5.10 -24.22 25.25
C ILE A 430 4.62 -23.37 26.42
N TYR A 431 4.58 -22.05 26.26
CA TYR A 431 4.04 -21.18 27.30
C TYR A 431 3.15 -20.10 26.69
N CYS A 432 1.88 -20.13 27.05
CA CYS A 432 0.84 -19.25 26.55
C CYS A 432 -0.11 -18.87 27.70
N ASP A 433 -0.20 -17.59 28.04
CA ASP A 433 -1.10 -17.07 29.07
C ASP A 433 -1.81 -15.76 28.68
N THR A 434 -1.46 -15.19 27.54
CA THR A 434 -2.11 -14.03 26.94
C THR A 434 -3.10 -14.44 25.84
N PRO A 435 -4.15 -13.64 25.59
CA PRO A 435 -5.01 -13.85 24.43
C PRO A 435 -4.32 -13.42 23.13
N PRO A 436 -4.63 -14.05 21.98
CA PRO A 436 -4.19 -13.58 20.68
C PRO A 436 -4.90 -12.30 20.25
N ALA A 437 -4.26 -11.58 19.32
CA ALA A 437 -4.83 -10.44 18.64
C ALA A 437 -5.53 -10.89 17.36
N TYR A 438 -6.84 -10.64 17.26
CA TYR A 438 -7.63 -10.85 16.05
C TYR A 438 -7.50 -9.60 15.16
N VAL A 439 -6.34 -9.46 14.52
CA VAL A 439 -5.93 -8.27 13.75
C VAL A 439 -6.92 -7.96 12.63
N ILE A 440 -7.43 -9.00 11.96
CA ILE A 440 -8.56 -8.90 11.04
C ILE A 440 -9.50 -10.06 11.38
N SER A 441 -10.74 -9.75 11.74
CA SER A 441 -11.85 -10.70 11.83
C SER A 441 -13.01 -10.16 10.99
N ASN A 442 -13.84 -11.06 10.48
CA ASN A 442 -14.88 -10.76 9.50
C ASN A 442 -14.31 -9.99 8.31
N GLY A 443 -13.17 -10.47 7.79
CA GLY A 443 -12.48 -9.89 6.65
C GLY A 443 -13.28 -9.96 5.35
N VAL A 444 -12.63 -9.57 4.26
CA VAL A 444 -13.23 -9.59 2.91
C VAL A 444 -12.66 -10.73 2.06
N VAL A 445 -11.37 -11.04 2.19
CA VAL A 445 -10.72 -12.18 1.52
C VAL A 445 -9.99 -13.13 2.47
N ARG A 446 -9.55 -12.67 3.65
CA ARG A 446 -8.99 -13.47 4.74
C ARG A 446 -9.14 -12.78 6.09
N ASP A 447 -9.15 -13.59 7.14
CA ASP A 447 -8.94 -13.16 8.52
C ASP A 447 -7.48 -13.35 8.92
N ILE A 448 -7.03 -12.60 9.93
CA ILE A 448 -5.65 -12.62 10.43
C ILE A 448 -5.65 -12.63 11.96
N VAL A 449 -4.93 -13.60 12.51
CA VAL A 449 -4.65 -13.70 13.95
C VAL A 449 -3.16 -13.60 14.18
N GLN A 450 -2.76 -12.84 15.18
CA GLN A 450 -1.39 -12.78 15.66
C GLN A 450 -1.32 -13.23 17.12
N TYR A 451 -0.30 -14.02 17.44
CA TYR A 451 0.03 -14.40 18.80
C TYR A 451 1.53 -14.31 19.04
N GLU A 452 1.91 -13.86 20.23
CA GLU A 452 3.30 -13.71 20.65
C GLU A 452 3.50 -14.50 21.94
N PRO A 453 3.91 -15.79 21.84
CA PRO A 453 4.19 -16.60 23.02
C PRO A 453 5.29 -15.97 23.88
N GLU A 454 5.04 -15.89 25.19
CA GLU A 454 6.04 -15.43 26.15
C GLU A 454 6.91 -16.59 26.64
N TRP A 455 8.21 -16.35 26.80
CA TRP A 455 9.15 -17.35 27.31
C TRP A 455 9.60 -16.95 28.73
N LEU A 456 8.89 -17.44 29.74
CA LEU A 456 9.16 -17.07 31.14
C LEU A 456 10.56 -17.49 31.62
N GLN A 457 11.24 -16.58 32.34
CA GLN A 457 12.59 -16.81 32.89
C GLN A 457 12.67 -17.91 33.96
N SER A 458 11.56 -18.29 34.60
CA SER A 458 11.54 -19.15 35.81
C SER A 458 11.69 -20.66 35.56
N TRP A 459 11.81 -21.14 34.32
CA TRP A 459 11.61 -22.55 33.98
C TRP A 459 12.90 -23.39 33.76
N GLY A 460 13.80 -23.47 34.75
CA GLY A 460 14.77 -24.59 34.86
C GLY A 460 15.84 -24.73 33.75
N THR A 461 16.27 -25.96 33.44
CA THR A 461 17.42 -26.30 32.55
C THR A 461 17.07 -26.42 31.06
N THR A 462 15.80 -26.24 30.67
CA THR A 462 15.28 -26.29 29.29
C THR A 462 15.33 -24.92 28.58
N LYS A 463 15.97 -23.94 29.21
CA LYS A 463 16.06 -22.53 28.80
C LYS A 463 16.70 -22.34 27.42
N VAL A 464 16.11 -21.42 26.68
CA VAL A 464 16.74 -20.80 25.51
C VAL A 464 16.71 -19.29 25.73
N ASN A 465 17.87 -18.74 26.09
CA ASN A 465 17.96 -17.34 26.49
C ASN A 465 17.72 -16.38 25.32
N ASN A 466 17.17 -15.20 25.60
CA ASN A 466 16.99 -14.12 24.64
C ASN A 466 16.26 -14.58 23.36
N THR A 467 15.18 -15.32 23.54
CA THR A 467 14.34 -15.86 22.47
C THR A 467 12.96 -15.22 22.49
N TYR A 468 12.47 -14.86 21.31
CA TYR A 468 11.14 -14.32 21.09
C TYR A 468 10.46 -15.12 19.99
N SER A 469 9.13 -15.12 19.97
CA SER A 469 8.38 -15.84 18.96
C SER A 469 7.13 -15.08 18.57
N GLN A 470 6.75 -15.24 17.31
CA GLN A 470 5.55 -14.65 16.75
C GLN A 470 4.89 -15.69 15.86
N ILE A 471 3.58 -15.82 16.00
CA ILE A 471 2.74 -16.71 15.22
C ILE A 471 1.71 -15.83 14.52
N VAL A 472 1.67 -15.89 13.20
CA VAL A 472 0.62 -15.27 12.40
C VAL A 472 -0.14 -16.37 11.71
N LEU A 473 -1.46 -16.38 11.87
CA LEU A 473 -2.37 -17.28 11.19
C LEU A 473 -3.22 -16.47 10.22
N THR A 474 -3.47 -16.99 9.03
CA THR A 474 -4.47 -16.39 8.13
C THR A 474 -5.49 -17.44 7.69
N LEU A 475 -6.77 -17.05 7.68
CA LEU A 475 -7.87 -17.89 7.21
C LEU A 475 -8.44 -17.30 5.92
N PRO A 476 -8.08 -17.83 4.74
CA PRO A 476 -8.61 -17.34 3.47
C PRO A 476 -10.08 -17.68 3.29
N ALA A 477 -10.82 -16.86 2.54
CA ALA A 477 -12.17 -17.22 2.11
C ALA A 477 -12.13 -18.35 1.07
N ASN A 478 -13.20 -19.14 1.01
CA ASN A 478 -13.38 -20.23 0.04
C ASN A 478 -12.19 -21.22 -0.02
N ALA A 479 -11.52 -21.46 1.10
CA ALA A 479 -10.43 -22.43 1.24
C ALA A 479 -10.75 -23.44 2.36
N THR A 480 -10.20 -24.65 2.24
CA THR A 480 -10.22 -25.72 3.26
C THR A 480 -8.96 -25.76 4.11
N TYR A 481 -8.13 -24.72 3.99
CA TYR A 481 -6.90 -24.57 4.73
C TYR A 481 -6.82 -23.20 5.40
N TYR A 482 -5.98 -23.11 6.41
CA TYR A 482 -5.47 -21.85 6.93
C TYR A 482 -3.95 -21.85 6.80
N THR A 483 -3.35 -20.66 6.70
CA THR A 483 -1.89 -20.52 6.60
C THR A 483 -1.31 -20.11 7.94
N TYR A 484 -0.03 -20.41 8.13
CA TYR A 484 0.76 -19.97 9.27
C TYR A 484 2.07 -19.34 8.79
N ALA A 485 2.53 -18.33 9.53
CA ALA A 485 3.90 -17.84 9.54
C ALA A 485 4.39 -17.88 10.99
N ILE A 486 5.34 -18.76 11.27
CA ILE A 486 5.84 -18.99 12.62
C ILE A 486 7.28 -18.51 12.66
N ARG A 487 7.51 -17.45 13.43
CA ARG A 487 8.77 -16.74 13.51
C ARG A 487 9.42 -16.97 14.86
N THR A 488 10.70 -17.32 14.85
CA THR A 488 11.54 -17.42 16.04
C THR A 488 12.72 -16.47 15.90
N ILE A 489 12.91 -15.63 16.92
CA ILE A 489 13.95 -14.61 16.96
C ILE A 489 14.86 -14.91 18.14
N PHE A 490 16.15 -15.04 17.85
CA PHE A 490 17.21 -15.14 18.83
C PHE A 490 17.99 -13.82 18.78
N ILE A 491 18.12 -13.12 19.91
CA ILE A 491 18.96 -11.91 20.00
C ILE A 491 20.41 -12.33 20.28
N ASN A 492 21.41 -11.48 20.11
CA ASN A 492 22.75 -11.80 20.59
C ASN A 492 22.71 -12.15 22.09
N SER A 493 23.45 -13.19 22.45
CA SER A 493 23.53 -13.70 23.83
C SER A 493 24.99 -13.77 24.27
N VAL A 494 25.25 -13.49 25.55
CA VAL A 494 26.55 -13.78 26.18
C VAL A 494 26.61 -15.21 26.74
N GLN A 495 25.48 -15.92 26.75
CA GLN A 495 25.34 -17.29 27.21
C GLN A 495 25.05 -18.21 26.03
N ASN A 496 25.73 -19.35 25.98
CA ASN A 496 25.47 -20.38 24.98
C ASN A 496 24.02 -20.87 25.08
N ARG A 497 23.42 -21.12 23.92
CA ARG A 497 22.10 -21.76 23.81
C ARG A 497 22.24 -23.23 23.47
N ILE A 498 21.24 -23.99 23.90
CA ILE A 498 21.05 -25.38 23.53
C ILE A 498 19.61 -25.53 23.02
N LEU A 499 19.46 -26.04 21.79
CA LEU A 499 18.18 -26.48 21.26
C LEU A 499 18.19 -28.00 21.18
N THR A 500 17.32 -28.64 21.96
CA THR A 500 17.08 -30.08 21.95
C THR A 500 15.83 -30.45 21.15
N ASP A 501 14.91 -29.50 20.98
CA ASP A 501 13.68 -29.62 20.22
C ASP A 501 13.24 -28.23 19.76
N LEU A 502 12.81 -28.13 18.51
CA LEU A 502 12.15 -26.94 17.96
C LEU A 502 11.07 -27.45 17.02
N CYS A 503 9.82 -27.24 17.40
CA CYS A 503 8.64 -27.66 16.65
C CYS A 503 7.72 -26.45 16.41
N PRO A 504 7.85 -25.77 15.26
CA PRO A 504 6.92 -24.72 14.88
C PRO A 504 5.47 -25.21 14.89
N ILE A 505 5.19 -26.42 14.39
CA ILE A 505 3.84 -26.95 14.34
C ILE A 505 3.80 -28.47 14.52
N ARG A 506 2.89 -28.91 15.38
CA ARG A 506 2.47 -30.30 15.53
C ARG A 506 0.99 -30.40 15.19
N LEU A 507 0.67 -31.07 14.08
CA LEU A 507 -0.71 -31.35 13.67
C LEU A 507 -1.13 -32.74 14.18
N ALA A 508 -2.22 -32.82 14.92
CA ALA A 508 -2.79 -34.05 15.42
C ALA A 508 -4.18 -34.33 14.83
N VAL A 509 -4.45 -35.61 14.55
CA VAL A 509 -5.76 -36.17 14.17
C VAL A 509 -6.03 -37.42 15.01
N SER A 510 -7.29 -37.84 15.11
CA SER A 510 -7.66 -38.99 15.94
C SER A 510 -7.02 -40.30 15.46
N ILE A 511 -7.16 -40.64 14.17
CA ILE A 511 -6.55 -41.82 13.52
C ILE A 511 -6.37 -41.49 12.04
N GLY A 512 -5.20 -41.81 11.46
CA GLY A 512 -4.97 -41.69 10.02
C GLY A 512 -3.92 -42.64 9.45
N GLN A 513 -4.00 -42.85 8.14
CA GLN A 513 -3.00 -43.49 7.30
C GLN A 513 -2.07 -42.39 6.74
N PRO A 514 -0.77 -42.43 7.05
CA PRO A 514 0.16 -41.40 6.59
C PRO A 514 0.38 -41.50 5.08
N LEU A 515 0.39 -40.35 4.42
CA LEU A 515 0.86 -40.14 3.06
C LEU A 515 1.82 -38.95 3.11
N THR A 516 3.09 -39.19 2.81
CA THR A 516 4.13 -38.16 2.88
C THR A 516 4.87 -38.08 1.56
N GLU A 517 5.05 -36.87 1.04
CA GLU A 517 5.91 -36.66 -0.12
C GLU A 517 7.32 -37.11 0.21
N ASN A 518 7.91 -37.88 -0.68
CA ASN A 518 9.31 -38.28 -0.64
C ASN A 518 9.94 -37.94 -1.98
N GLY A 519 9.73 -36.71 -2.40
CA GLY A 519 10.25 -36.15 -3.63
C GLY A 519 9.35 -36.18 -4.81
N THR A 520 9.94 -35.87 -5.95
CA THR A 520 9.23 -35.82 -7.23
C THR A 520 9.91 -36.72 -8.26
N ALA A 521 9.09 -37.35 -9.09
CA ALA A 521 9.50 -38.10 -10.27
C ALA A 521 8.69 -37.61 -11.46
N SER A 522 9.36 -37.14 -12.51
CA SER A 522 8.72 -36.55 -13.70
C SER A 522 7.74 -35.41 -13.39
N GLY A 523 8.01 -34.62 -12.33
CA GLY A 523 7.17 -33.50 -11.90
C GLY A 523 5.95 -33.88 -11.06
N TYR A 524 5.88 -35.13 -10.56
CA TYR A 524 4.82 -35.58 -9.64
C TYR A 524 5.40 -36.09 -8.32
N PRO A 525 4.69 -35.92 -7.19
CA PRO A 525 5.07 -36.47 -5.90
C PRO A 525 5.27 -37.99 -5.92
N MET A 526 6.40 -38.46 -5.40
CA MET A 526 6.59 -39.83 -4.95
C MET A 526 6.09 -39.94 -3.52
N VAL A 527 5.13 -40.81 -3.26
CA VAL A 527 4.45 -40.85 -1.96
C VAL A 527 4.86 -42.08 -1.15
N LEU A 528 5.19 -41.87 0.12
CA LEU A 528 5.44 -42.94 1.08
C LEU A 528 4.31 -43.03 2.10
N ASN A 529 3.91 -44.28 2.39
CA ASN A 529 2.80 -44.60 3.28
C ASN A 529 3.31 -45.23 4.59
N VAL A 530 4.29 -44.59 5.22
CA VAL A 530 4.96 -45.11 6.42
C VAL A 530 5.06 -44.03 7.50
N THR A 531 5.13 -44.47 8.75
CA THR A 531 5.49 -43.62 9.89
C THR A 531 7.00 -43.55 10.02
N GLY A 532 7.53 -42.44 10.53
CA GLY A 532 8.95 -42.29 10.82
C GLY A 532 9.43 -40.85 10.74
N LEU A 533 10.76 -40.70 10.81
CA LEU A 533 11.46 -39.43 10.61
C LEU A 533 11.88 -39.30 9.15
N PHE A 534 11.33 -38.31 8.47
CA PHE A 534 11.63 -37.98 7.08
C PHE A 534 12.69 -36.88 7.08
N TYR A 535 13.92 -37.30 6.81
CA TYR A 535 15.05 -36.43 6.52
C TYR A 535 15.52 -36.79 5.12
N ASN A 536 15.43 -35.85 4.17
CA ASN A 536 16.06 -35.92 2.85
C ASN A 536 16.20 -37.37 2.30
N PHE A 537 15.10 -38.13 2.28
CA PHE A 537 15.17 -39.59 2.10
C PHE A 537 15.48 -40.00 0.64
N SER A 538 15.72 -39.03 -0.26
CA SER A 538 16.38 -39.27 -1.54
C SER A 538 17.83 -38.77 -1.55
N ALA A 539 18.70 -39.53 -2.20
CA ALA A 539 20.11 -39.20 -2.36
C ALA A 539 20.38 -37.99 -3.29
N SER A 540 19.35 -37.34 -3.85
CA SER A 540 19.52 -36.37 -4.94
C SER A 540 18.72 -35.06 -4.85
N CYS A 541 17.77 -34.85 -3.93
CA CYS A 541 17.16 -33.51 -3.73
C CYS A 541 16.33 -33.34 -2.44
N TRP A 542 16.10 -32.07 -2.06
CA TRP A 542 15.22 -31.60 -0.97
C TRP A 542 13.73 -31.77 -1.36
N GLN A 543 12.93 -32.49 -0.56
CA GLN A 543 11.82 -33.23 -1.18
C GLN A 543 10.55 -33.51 -0.33
N HIS A 544 10.38 -32.88 0.84
CA HIS A 544 9.18 -33.07 1.66
C HIS A 544 8.44 -31.74 1.78
N HIS A 545 7.59 -31.37 0.83
CA HIS A 545 6.77 -30.16 0.85
C HIS A 545 5.42 -30.37 1.53
N TRP A 546 5.00 -31.63 1.70
CA TRP A 546 3.77 -31.95 2.41
C TRP A 546 3.74 -33.33 3.06
N SER A 547 2.85 -33.46 4.05
CA SER A 547 2.43 -34.74 4.63
C SER A 547 0.97 -34.64 5.04
N GLN A 548 0.21 -35.72 4.91
CA GLN A 548 -1.18 -35.79 5.34
C GLN A 548 -1.51 -37.13 6.00
N LEU A 549 -2.48 -37.09 6.91
CA LEU A 549 -3.07 -38.26 7.55
C LEU A 549 -4.51 -38.41 7.06
N THR A 550 -4.81 -39.59 6.52
CA THR A 550 -6.09 -39.85 5.85
C THR A 550 -6.88 -40.96 6.54
N SER A 551 -8.20 -40.86 6.54
CA SER A 551 -9.08 -42.00 6.84
C SER A 551 -8.79 -43.15 5.86
N ALA A 552 -9.16 -44.39 6.22
CA ALA A 552 -8.97 -45.55 5.33
C ALA A 552 -9.61 -45.38 3.93
N SER A 553 -10.68 -44.60 3.81
CA SER A 553 -11.33 -44.28 2.53
C SER A 553 -10.61 -43.19 1.72
N GLY A 554 -9.61 -42.51 2.29
CA GLY A 554 -8.93 -41.36 1.69
C GLY A 554 -9.77 -40.07 1.61
N THR A 555 -11.03 -40.09 2.04
CA THR A 555 -11.98 -38.97 1.84
C THR A 555 -11.95 -37.94 2.96
N LYS A 556 -11.41 -38.28 4.13
CA LYS A 556 -11.29 -37.40 5.29
C LYS A 556 -9.87 -37.38 5.79
N GLY A 557 -9.45 -36.27 6.39
CA GLY A 557 -8.13 -36.16 6.97
C GLY A 557 -7.69 -34.74 7.18
N ALA A 558 -6.40 -34.60 7.47
CA ALA A 558 -5.71 -33.33 7.53
C ALA A 558 -4.23 -33.50 7.24
N GLY A 559 -3.55 -32.41 6.90
CA GLY A 559 -2.12 -32.42 6.65
C GLY A 559 -1.51 -31.03 6.69
N ILE A 560 -0.20 -30.97 6.53
CA ILE A 560 0.56 -29.74 6.35
C ILE A 560 1.16 -29.70 4.95
N MET A 561 1.18 -28.52 4.33
CA MET A 561 1.88 -28.25 3.09
C MET A 561 2.63 -26.91 3.17
N PHE A 562 3.74 -26.80 2.47
CA PHE A 562 4.59 -25.62 2.45
C PHE A 562 5.39 -25.58 1.15
N THR A 563 6.14 -24.52 0.92
CA THR A 563 6.89 -24.31 -0.32
C THR A 563 8.34 -24.76 -0.22
N ASP A 564 9.05 -24.81 -1.35
CA ASP A 564 10.48 -25.11 -1.44
C ASP A 564 11.33 -24.24 -0.49
N GLU A 565 11.05 -22.94 -0.41
CA GLU A 565 11.79 -22.04 0.48
C GLU A 565 11.59 -22.41 1.94
N THR A 566 10.36 -22.73 2.37
CA THR A 566 10.13 -23.19 3.75
C THR A 566 10.74 -24.58 4.00
N ASN A 567 10.70 -25.47 3.00
CA ASN A 567 11.33 -26.78 3.09
C ASN A 567 12.85 -26.65 3.33
N LYS A 568 13.54 -25.73 2.65
CA LYS A 568 14.95 -25.43 2.95
C LYS A 568 15.13 -24.94 4.39
N MET A 569 14.21 -24.12 4.89
CA MET A 569 14.24 -23.62 6.27
C MET A 569 13.99 -24.70 7.33
N LEU A 570 13.40 -25.85 6.98
CA LEU A 570 13.32 -27.01 7.89
C LEU A 570 14.71 -27.46 8.35
N TYR A 571 15.74 -27.29 7.53
CA TYR A 571 17.08 -27.82 7.79
C TYR A 571 18.08 -26.72 8.14
N TYR A 572 17.60 -25.52 8.46
CA TYR A 572 18.42 -24.35 8.75
C TYR A 572 19.47 -24.61 9.84
N PHE A 573 19.09 -25.38 10.86
CA PHE A 573 19.93 -25.66 12.03
C PHE A 573 20.98 -26.75 11.80
N ASP A 574 20.91 -27.52 10.72
CA ASP A 574 21.83 -28.64 10.48
C ASP A 574 23.29 -28.18 10.40
N LYS A 575 23.51 -27.05 9.71
CA LYS A 575 24.85 -26.45 9.61
C LYS A 575 25.36 -25.92 10.95
N ILE A 576 24.48 -25.40 11.79
CA ILE A 576 24.83 -24.87 13.11
C ILE A 576 25.19 -26.03 14.06
N ALA A 577 24.43 -27.12 14.00
CA ALA A 577 24.69 -28.32 14.79
C ALA A 577 25.87 -29.15 14.27
N GLY A 578 26.23 -29.03 12.99
CA GLY A 578 27.20 -29.92 12.33
C GLY A 578 26.66 -31.36 12.14
N ALA A 579 25.33 -31.53 12.21
CA ALA A 579 24.63 -32.81 12.11
C ALA A 579 23.19 -32.60 11.64
N ASN A 580 22.52 -33.68 11.21
CA ASN A 580 21.16 -33.62 10.71
C ASN A 580 20.16 -33.45 11.87
N THR A 581 19.57 -32.26 11.99
CA THR A 581 18.61 -31.87 13.03
C THR A 581 17.18 -31.79 12.50
N GLY A 582 16.99 -31.22 11.30
CA GLY A 582 15.68 -30.96 10.70
C GLY A 582 14.97 -32.22 10.23
N THR A 583 13.66 -32.39 10.44
CA THR A 583 12.92 -33.55 9.92
C THR A 583 11.41 -33.31 9.96
N LEU A 584 10.65 -33.99 9.11
CA LEU A 584 9.22 -34.24 9.39
C LEU A 584 9.09 -35.53 10.19
N ASN A 585 8.46 -35.46 11.35
CA ASN A 585 8.12 -36.65 12.14
C ASN A 585 6.65 -37.02 11.91
N VAL A 586 6.41 -38.20 11.33
CA VAL A 586 5.06 -38.65 10.96
C VAL A 586 4.73 -39.93 11.71
N SER A 587 3.59 -39.90 12.40
CA SER A 587 3.00 -41.05 13.10
C SER A 587 1.58 -41.31 12.57
N SER A 588 0.89 -42.32 13.10
CA SER A 588 -0.50 -42.61 12.73
C SER A 588 -1.52 -41.56 13.20
N THR A 589 -1.11 -40.63 14.07
CA THR A 589 -2.00 -39.63 14.68
C THR A 589 -1.46 -38.21 14.64
N ALA A 590 -0.19 -38.01 14.27
CA ALA A 590 0.42 -36.70 14.25
C ALA A 590 1.49 -36.53 13.17
N ILE A 591 1.61 -35.30 12.69
CA ILE A 591 2.70 -34.80 11.85
C ILE A 591 3.36 -33.63 12.59
N GLU A 592 4.67 -33.69 12.81
CA GLU A 592 5.46 -32.61 13.38
C GLU A 592 6.46 -32.08 12.36
N PHE A 593 6.49 -30.76 12.20
CA PHE A 593 7.54 -30.06 11.46
C PHE A 593 8.64 -29.68 12.46
N LEU A 594 9.81 -30.33 12.37
CA LEU A 594 10.85 -30.23 13.40
C LEU A 594 12.18 -29.71 12.83
N PRO A 595 12.45 -28.40 12.84
CA PRO A 595 13.78 -27.88 12.50
C PRO A 595 14.90 -28.33 13.42
N VAL A 596 14.58 -28.69 14.67
CA VAL A 596 15.48 -29.39 15.58
C VAL A 596 14.71 -30.54 16.20
N SER A 597 15.21 -31.76 16.00
CA SER A 597 14.55 -33.00 16.45
C SER A 597 15.48 -33.83 17.34
N SER A 598 14.98 -34.98 17.81
CA SER A 598 15.76 -35.94 18.58
C SER A 598 16.96 -36.55 17.82
N ARG A 599 17.14 -36.25 16.53
CA ARG A 599 18.28 -36.73 15.73
C ARG A 599 19.60 -36.10 16.17
N ALA A 600 19.59 -34.81 16.50
CA ALA A 600 20.75 -34.08 16.97
C ALA A 600 20.32 -32.77 17.66
N GLN A 601 21.14 -32.30 18.59
CA GLN A 601 20.91 -31.04 19.31
C GLN A 601 21.78 -29.94 18.71
N VAL A 602 21.28 -28.70 18.73
CA VAL A 602 22.09 -27.52 18.41
C VAL A 602 22.71 -27.02 19.70
N THR A 603 24.03 -26.86 19.76
CA THR A 603 24.74 -26.41 20.96
C THR A 603 25.65 -25.24 20.66
N ASN A 604 25.95 -24.43 21.68
CA ASN A 604 27.01 -23.42 21.67
C ASN A 604 26.86 -22.29 20.62
N PHE A 605 25.64 -21.97 20.20
CA PHE A 605 25.40 -20.78 19.39
C PHE A 605 24.96 -19.60 20.26
N VAL A 606 25.44 -18.41 19.90
CA VAL A 606 25.20 -17.15 20.62
C VAL A 606 24.69 -16.03 19.72
N ASP A 607 24.87 -16.19 18.41
CA ASP A 607 24.54 -15.18 17.41
C ASP A 607 23.04 -14.94 17.30
N ALA A 608 22.70 -13.75 16.82
CA ALA A 608 21.34 -13.38 16.51
C ALA A 608 20.84 -14.13 15.26
N LEU A 609 19.60 -14.62 15.31
CA LEU A 609 18.92 -15.32 14.21
C LEU A 609 17.47 -14.84 14.14
N ASP A 610 16.96 -14.59 12.93
CA ASP A 610 15.54 -14.29 12.67
C ASP A 610 15.03 -15.25 11.60
N ILE A 611 14.26 -16.24 12.04
CA ILE A 611 13.84 -17.37 11.21
C ILE A 611 12.33 -17.42 11.16
N THR A 612 11.76 -17.62 9.97
CA THR A 612 10.31 -17.77 9.77
C THR A 612 10.01 -18.99 8.92
N TRP A 613 9.04 -19.80 9.33
CA TRP A 613 8.50 -20.92 8.57
C TRP A 613 7.08 -20.60 8.13
N TYR A 614 6.80 -20.75 6.83
CA TYR A 614 5.49 -20.52 6.24
C TYR A 614 4.86 -21.83 5.78
N GLY A 615 3.56 -21.99 5.99
CA GLY A 615 2.87 -23.15 5.46
C GLY A 615 1.38 -23.05 5.61
N ALA A 616 0.70 -24.15 5.33
CA ALA A 616 -0.73 -24.27 5.45
C ALA A 616 -1.10 -25.60 6.13
N VAL A 617 -2.13 -25.55 6.95
CA VAL A 617 -2.79 -26.73 7.49
C VAL A 617 -4.09 -26.93 6.70
N VAL A 618 -4.21 -28.08 6.06
CA VAL A 618 -5.37 -28.46 5.28
C VAL A 618 -6.19 -29.45 6.09
N THR A 619 -7.51 -29.24 6.19
CA THR A 619 -8.45 -30.22 6.74
C THR A 619 -9.51 -30.49 5.70
N PHE A 620 -9.85 -31.76 5.48
CA PHE A 620 -10.76 -32.14 4.40
C PHE A 620 -11.73 -33.24 4.82
N ASP A 621 -12.95 -33.16 4.27
CA ASP A 621 -14.02 -34.15 4.42
C ASP A 621 -14.91 -34.15 3.18
N GLY A 622 -14.59 -35.01 2.21
CA GLY A 622 -15.20 -35.01 0.88
C GLY A 622 -14.89 -33.75 0.07
N THR A 623 -13.85 -33.01 0.47
CA THR A 623 -13.29 -31.83 -0.21
C THR A 623 -11.90 -32.18 -0.75
N THR A 624 -11.16 -31.21 -1.29
CA THR A 624 -9.85 -31.47 -1.91
C THR A 624 -8.77 -31.71 -0.83
N PRO A 625 -8.16 -32.91 -0.74
CA PRO A 625 -7.03 -33.16 0.14
C PRO A 625 -5.74 -32.55 -0.42
N ILE A 626 -4.63 -32.63 0.33
CA ILE A 626 -3.33 -32.20 -0.19
C ILE A 626 -2.92 -33.07 -1.37
N TYR A 627 -3.05 -34.38 -1.25
CA TYR A 627 -2.74 -35.35 -2.32
C TYR A 627 -3.82 -36.43 -2.46
N LYS A 628 -4.07 -36.86 -3.69
CA LYS A 628 -4.88 -38.02 -4.07
C LYS A 628 -4.05 -38.98 -4.90
N GLN A 629 -4.38 -40.27 -4.85
CA GLN A 629 -3.70 -41.34 -5.60
C GLN A 629 -3.72 -41.15 -7.13
N ASP A 630 -4.61 -40.32 -7.66
CA ASP A 630 -4.64 -39.92 -9.07
C ASP A 630 -3.66 -38.77 -9.41
N ASN A 631 -2.75 -38.44 -8.47
CA ASN A 631 -1.81 -37.33 -8.52
C ASN A 631 -2.45 -35.93 -8.56
N SER A 632 -3.74 -35.79 -8.24
CA SER A 632 -4.36 -34.48 -8.03
C SER A 632 -4.33 -34.06 -6.56
N GLY A 633 -4.60 -32.79 -6.26
CA GLY A 633 -4.74 -32.28 -4.90
C GLY A 633 -4.21 -30.87 -4.73
N LEU A 634 -4.29 -30.34 -3.51
CA LEU A 634 -3.81 -28.99 -3.21
C LEU A 634 -2.28 -28.86 -3.28
N TRP A 635 -1.50 -29.95 -3.25
CA TRP A 635 -0.04 -29.90 -3.41
C TRP A 635 0.39 -29.10 -4.66
N ILE A 636 -0.41 -29.18 -5.72
CA ILE A 636 -0.18 -28.48 -7.00
C ILE A 636 -0.11 -26.96 -6.81
N ILE A 637 -0.91 -26.39 -5.91
CA ILE A 637 -0.93 -24.93 -5.69
C ILE A 637 0.31 -24.45 -4.94
N ALA A 638 0.96 -25.34 -4.17
CA ALA A 638 2.18 -25.03 -3.43
C ALA A 638 3.44 -25.26 -4.28
N GLU A 639 3.52 -26.37 -5.01
CA GLU A 639 4.70 -26.75 -5.81
C GLU A 639 4.70 -26.12 -7.22
N HIS A 640 3.52 -25.86 -7.78
CA HIS A 640 3.37 -25.37 -9.15
C HIS A 640 2.45 -24.15 -9.23
N PRO A 641 2.73 -23.05 -8.52
CA PRO A 641 1.94 -21.83 -8.67
C PRO A 641 2.03 -21.28 -10.11
N PRO A 642 1.07 -20.44 -10.54
CA PRO A 642 1.05 -19.95 -11.91
C PRO A 642 2.26 -19.07 -12.18
N VAL A 643 2.75 -19.13 -13.42
CA VAL A 643 3.75 -18.18 -13.92
C VAL A 643 3.02 -16.92 -14.37
N ILE A 644 3.50 -15.75 -13.96
CA ILE A 644 2.78 -14.49 -14.15
C ILE A 644 3.47 -13.59 -15.17
N THR A 645 2.71 -13.05 -16.11
CA THR A 645 3.16 -11.99 -17.02
C THR A 645 2.45 -10.70 -16.65
N VAL A 646 3.21 -9.65 -16.34
CA VAL A 646 2.67 -8.33 -15.95
C VAL A 646 2.80 -7.35 -17.10
N THR A 647 1.71 -6.66 -17.41
CA THR A 647 1.64 -5.62 -18.46
C THR A 647 0.96 -4.37 -17.92
N THR A 648 1.38 -3.19 -18.40
CA THR A 648 0.79 -1.89 -18.08
C THR A 648 -0.11 -1.43 -19.21
N GLU A 649 -1.27 -0.88 -18.86
CA GLU A 649 -2.25 -0.35 -19.83
C GLU A 649 -2.79 1.00 -19.34
N SER A 650 -3.23 1.85 -20.28
CA SER A 650 -3.78 3.19 -20.01
C SER A 650 -5.28 3.23 -19.73
#